data_AF-A0A7Y3XKN9-F1
#
_entry.id   AF-A0A7Y3XKN9-F1
#
_cell.length_a   1.000
_cell.length_b   1.000
_cell.length_c   1.000
_cell.angle_alpha   90.00
_cell.angle_beta   90.00
_cell.angle_gamma   90.00
#
_symmetry.space_group_name_H-M   'P 1'
#
loop_
_entity.id
_entity.type
_entity.pdbx_description
1 polymer ?
#
loop_
_entity_poly.entity_id
_entity_poly.type
_entity_poly.pdbx_seq_one_letter_code
_entity_poly.pdbx_strand_id
1 'polypeptide(L)'
;MLVDKKAPFFVPDYVQIEKEALCLLIDPETPNWIVTDKRGADIVKSMKEGKAFNTLIYDYSNVFDIDHIKAWVEIDMFLKDLLRCEFLSSEPFEKKDYVGRAGLLPIDKLNELWIHTNNSCNLTCSHCLVNSSPREDEGLSTDTIQKIVDEAVNLGTSRFFITGGEPFLRKDIFELIEYVCNVKNSELIILTNGMLLKGKTLERLQDFERERLKIQISLDGSKPEINDPLRGEGSFIQIVEGITNAVKIGYLPTVTSVVTNDNIEDISEITKLIAKIGVRTHHLLWVHKRGRITDNGTDFFPPIDKLIEATRKVKSIATGLGITVDNLDSYKFRANSTKGTRYDLGNACYDSLCVYSDGYVYPSASFAGYEQLRCGNILENSLREVWEDGKISKAFRNATIKNKEQCMACHIKFICGGGDSEHSFFYSENGAELINNSFPKDVGVHALDPYCDLHKEIVNDVIFELAETRRKMFERKTGFSAPVVFRSMGEGAVNCGLAMSDIGKSQSKLETPSSKFQNPSPASDQAQSIRTLHSNCVLSFDVDKPRSIVREFYGNAAETPQEDLCCPTKNSQEDTSHIPQEVLDRFYGCGSPTTIAKVSEGETMVDLGAGAGIDCFIAAKKVGKSGKIYGIDMTDEMLKVANENRRLVAEELGYDIVEFRKGFLEDIPVDESTVDLITSNCVINLSPDKKAVFDEMWRVLKDHGRIVISDIVSDEVTPPHLRANKQLWGECISGALTEDEFLTYLEQAGFYGLQTLQKVFWKEVEGYSFYSVTVRGYKFEKKDGCVYVGQKAIYHGPYKAIVDEEGHLFPRNEPVEICTDTAAKLSHLPYAGQFTIVNSNEEITTSYRCSTSEEGVSCC
;
A
#
# COMPACT_ATOMS: atom_id res chain seq x y z
N MET A 1 -1.45 -14.22 22.67
CA MET A 1 -0.24 -15.00 23.10
C MET A 1 0.27 -14.49 24.44
N LEU A 2 0.44 -15.35 25.46
CA LEU A 2 1.18 -15.00 26.69
C LEU A 2 2.67 -15.17 26.40
N VAL A 3 3.45 -14.09 26.55
CA VAL A 3 4.93 -14.10 26.49
C VAL A 3 5.42 -15.13 27.52
N ASP A 4 6.00 -16.25 27.07
CA ASP A 4 6.53 -17.27 27.99
C ASP A 4 7.70 -16.67 28.76
N LYS A 5 7.45 -16.37 30.05
CA LYS A 5 8.37 -15.69 30.95
C LYS A 5 9.66 -16.47 31.23
N LYS A 6 9.79 -17.70 30.72
CA LYS A 6 10.94 -18.58 30.91
C LYS A 6 11.77 -18.82 29.63
N ALA A 7 11.28 -18.45 28.45
CA ALA A 7 12.02 -18.64 27.20
C ALA A 7 12.94 -17.43 26.92
N PRO A 8 14.18 -17.64 26.42
CA PRO A 8 14.99 -16.54 25.92
C PRO A 8 14.34 -15.93 24.68
N PHE A 9 14.22 -14.61 24.64
CA PHE A 9 13.85 -13.91 23.41
C PHE A 9 15.09 -13.60 22.60
N PHE A 10 14.96 -13.74 21.29
CA PHE A 10 15.98 -13.41 20.32
C PHE A 10 15.51 -12.22 19.50
N VAL A 11 16.46 -11.37 19.13
CA VAL A 11 16.29 -10.29 18.15
C VAL A 11 17.25 -10.55 17.00
N PRO A 12 16.93 -10.13 15.77
CA PRO A 12 17.84 -10.34 14.65
C PRO A 12 19.10 -9.49 14.81
N ASP A 13 20.11 -9.77 14.00
CA ASP A 13 21.15 -8.76 13.79
C ASP A 13 20.55 -7.59 13.03
N TYR A 14 20.84 -6.37 13.48
CA TYR A 14 20.26 -5.16 12.91
C TYR A 14 21.28 -4.03 12.84
N VAL A 15 21.01 -3.09 11.94
CA VAL A 15 21.65 -1.78 11.89
C VAL A 15 20.68 -0.75 12.47
N GLN A 16 21.19 0.15 13.31
CA GLN A 16 20.43 1.26 13.89
C GLN A 16 20.78 2.57 13.18
N ILE A 17 19.77 3.31 12.77
CA ILE A 17 19.89 4.64 12.17
C ILE A 17 19.00 5.60 12.94
N GLU A 18 19.55 6.74 13.36
CA GLU A 18 18.83 7.75 14.14
C GLU A 18 18.53 8.97 13.27
N LYS A 19 17.28 9.43 13.29
CA LYS A 19 16.85 10.69 12.68
C LYS A 19 15.93 11.39 13.67
N GLU A 20 16.37 12.54 14.17
CA GLU A 20 15.68 13.30 15.21
C GLU A 20 15.37 12.47 16.47
N ALA A 21 14.09 12.21 16.77
CA ALA A 21 13.64 11.42 17.93
C ALA A 21 13.26 9.98 17.57
N LEU A 22 13.51 9.55 16.33
CA LEU A 22 13.17 8.24 15.81
C LEU A 22 14.42 7.39 15.57
N CYS A 23 14.31 6.10 15.89
CA CYS A 23 15.33 5.09 15.69
C CYS A 23 14.80 4.03 14.72
N LEU A 24 15.40 3.92 13.55
CA LEU A 24 15.20 2.82 12.61
C LEU A 24 16.09 1.64 13.02
N LEU A 25 15.49 0.47 13.20
CA LEU A 25 16.19 -0.81 13.35
C LEU A 25 15.85 -1.69 12.14
N ILE A 26 16.86 -2.08 11.37
CA ILE A 26 16.70 -2.87 10.14
C ILE A 26 17.57 -4.12 10.20
N ASP A 27 16.98 -5.30 10.00
CA ASP A 27 17.67 -6.55 9.71
C ASP A 27 17.99 -6.60 8.20
N PRO A 28 19.26 -6.46 7.80
CA PRO A 28 19.64 -6.47 6.39
C PRO A 28 19.42 -7.82 5.70
N GLU A 29 19.36 -8.92 6.44
CA GLU A 29 19.24 -10.26 5.86
C GLU A 29 17.79 -10.60 5.53
N THR A 30 16.83 -10.30 6.42
CA THR A 30 15.38 -10.54 6.18
C THR A 30 14.64 -9.31 5.67
N PRO A 31 15.35 -8.29 5.17
CA PRO A 31 14.97 -6.86 5.12
C PRO A 31 13.91 -6.32 6.10
N ASN A 32 13.61 -7.02 7.20
CA ASN A 32 12.61 -6.58 8.15
C ASN A 32 13.10 -5.33 8.86
N TRP A 33 12.23 -4.34 9.04
CA TRP A 33 12.57 -3.12 9.77
C TRP A 33 11.42 -2.61 10.61
N ILE A 34 11.78 -1.91 11.67
CA ILE A 34 10.87 -1.17 12.54
C ILE A 34 11.44 0.23 12.81
N VAL A 35 10.56 1.19 13.06
CA VAL A 35 10.94 2.51 13.60
C VAL A 35 10.29 2.68 14.97
N THR A 36 11.07 3.07 15.96
CA THR A 36 10.62 3.27 17.34
C THR A 36 11.26 4.51 17.97
N ASP A 37 10.86 4.86 19.19
CA ASP A 37 11.52 5.90 19.98
C ASP A 37 12.81 5.37 20.60
N LYS A 38 13.60 6.25 21.21
CA LYS A 38 14.85 5.85 21.88
C LYS A 38 14.66 4.78 22.95
N ARG A 39 13.51 4.77 23.64
CA ARG A 39 13.22 3.82 24.72
C ARG A 39 12.96 2.42 24.17
N GLY A 40 12.24 2.33 23.05
CA GLY A 40 12.05 1.08 22.33
C GLY A 40 13.38 0.52 21.81
N ALA A 41 14.24 1.38 21.26
CA ALA A 41 15.58 0.98 20.81
C ALA A 41 16.45 0.44 21.97
N ASP A 42 16.41 1.09 23.14
CA ASP A 42 17.13 0.63 24.34
C ASP A 42 16.63 -0.74 24.86
N ILE A 43 15.32 -1.01 24.75
CA ILE A 43 14.72 -2.31 25.08
C ILE A 43 15.22 -3.39 24.11
N VAL A 44 15.17 -3.14 22.80
CA VAL A 44 15.64 -4.09 21.78
C VAL A 44 17.14 -4.38 21.96
N LYS A 45 17.93 -3.36 22.27
CA LYS A 45 19.35 -3.51 22.59
C LYS A 45 19.57 -4.39 23.82
N SER A 46 18.84 -4.13 24.90
CA SER A 46 18.91 -4.93 26.13
C SER A 46 18.54 -6.40 25.92
N MET A 47 17.60 -6.68 25.01
CA MET A 47 17.25 -8.05 24.59
C MET A 47 18.36 -8.71 23.79
N LYS A 48 19.01 -7.96 22.87
CA LYS A 48 20.18 -8.45 22.13
C LYS A 48 21.33 -8.87 23.07
N GLU A 49 21.48 -8.17 24.19
CA GLU A 49 22.46 -8.48 25.24
C GLU A 49 22.05 -9.69 26.11
N GLY A 50 20.89 -10.29 25.86
CA GLY A 50 20.42 -11.51 26.55
C GLY A 50 19.79 -11.25 27.92
N LYS A 51 19.34 -10.03 28.22
CA LYS A 51 18.66 -9.74 29.48
C LYS A 51 17.31 -10.47 29.55
N ALA A 52 17.03 -11.07 30.71
CA ALA A 52 15.74 -11.73 30.97
C ALA A 52 14.60 -10.71 31.09
N PHE A 53 13.37 -11.16 30.76
CA PHE A 53 12.16 -10.32 30.78
C PHE A 53 11.94 -9.58 32.12
N ASN A 54 12.12 -10.26 33.26
CA ASN A 54 11.97 -9.62 34.57
C ASN A 54 13.03 -8.55 34.83
N THR A 55 14.26 -8.76 34.36
CA THR A 55 15.34 -7.77 34.47
C THR A 55 15.05 -6.54 33.61
N LEU A 56 14.52 -6.75 32.40
CA LEU A 56 14.09 -5.67 31.51
C LEU A 56 13.04 -4.76 32.18
N ILE A 57 12.05 -5.36 32.86
CA ILE A 57 11.01 -4.60 33.57
C ILE A 57 11.60 -3.82 34.73
N TYR A 58 12.47 -4.45 35.51
CA TYR A 58 13.14 -3.79 36.63
C TYR A 58 14.00 -2.62 36.16
N ASP A 59 14.82 -2.82 35.13
CA ASP A 59 15.68 -1.78 34.54
C ASP A 59 14.83 -0.63 33.99
N TYR A 60 13.78 -0.93 33.23
CA TYR A 60 12.87 0.07 32.66
C TYR A 60 12.13 0.86 33.74
N SER A 61 11.57 0.17 34.74
CA SER A 61 10.90 0.76 35.90
C SER A 61 11.80 1.74 36.64
N ASN A 62 13.07 1.39 36.87
CA ASN A 62 14.02 2.26 37.56
C ASN A 62 14.53 3.42 36.70
N VAL A 63 14.80 3.18 35.41
CA VAL A 63 15.34 4.20 34.50
C VAL A 63 14.32 5.30 34.22
N PHE A 64 13.03 4.93 34.11
CA PHE A 64 11.95 5.86 33.78
C PHE A 64 11.07 6.25 34.96
N ASP A 65 11.36 5.76 36.17
CA ASP A 65 10.60 6.01 37.41
C ASP A 65 9.11 5.65 37.27
N ILE A 66 8.84 4.43 36.81
CA ILE A 66 7.49 3.92 36.52
C ILE A 66 7.18 2.72 37.42
N ASP A 67 5.95 2.60 37.92
CA ASP A 67 5.47 1.43 38.67
C ASP A 67 5.74 0.11 37.93
N HIS A 68 6.10 -0.94 38.67
CA HIS A 68 6.53 -2.22 38.09
C HIS A 68 5.43 -2.93 37.30
N ILE A 69 4.16 -2.78 37.67
CA ILE A 69 3.03 -3.37 36.92
C ILE A 69 2.83 -2.59 35.63
N LYS A 70 2.89 -1.26 35.68
CA LYS A 70 2.81 -0.42 34.49
C LYS A 70 3.98 -0.68 33.53
N ALA A 71 5.20 -0.76 34.04
CA ALA A 71 6.39 -1.14 33.25
C ALA A 71 6.24 -2.52 32.61
N TRP A 72 5.64 -3.49 33.33
CA TRP A 72 5.31 -4.80 32.76
C TRP A 72 4.35 -4.69 31.58
N VAL A 73 3.27 -3.90 31.71
CA VAL A 73 2.29 -3.70 30.61
C VAL A 73 2.96 -3.03 29.41
N GLU A 74 3.70 -1.94 29.62
CA GLU A 74 4.34 -1.19 28.52
C GLU A 74 5.35 -2.05 27.74
N ILE A 75 6.16 -2.86 28.45
CA ILE A 75 7.11 -3.77 27.80
C ILE A 75 6.39 -4.93 27.14
N ASP A 76 5.38 -5.53 27.78
CA ASP A 76 4.62 -6.65 27.21
C ASP A 76 3.92 -6.24 25.90
N MET A 77 3.34 -5.05 25.85
CA MET A 77 2.75 -4.48 24.64
C MET A 77 3.79 -4.25 23.55
N PHE A 78 4.91 -3.60 23.88
CA PHE A 78 5.99 -3.37 22.92
C PHE A 78 6.56 -4.69 22.39
N LEU A 79 6.73 -5.70 23.24
CA LEU A 79 7.20 -7.02 22.82
C LEU A 79 6.23 -7.75 21.92
N LYS A 80 4.93 -7.66 22.19
CA LYS A 80 3.90 -8.19 21.29
C LYS A 80 3.99 -7.54 19.91
N ASP A 81 4.24 -6.23 19.85
CA ASP A 81 4.46 -5.54 18.58
C ASP A 81 5.73 -6.05 17.87
N LEU A 82 6.83 -6.25 18.58
CA LEU A 82 8.04 -6.82 17.98
C LEU A 82 7.84 -8.26 17.47
N LEU A 83 7.11 -9.09 18.22
CA LEU A 83 6.74 -10.45 17.80
C LEU A 83 5.89 -10.43 16.53
N ARG A 84 4.85 -9.57 16.50
CA ARG A 84 4.02 -9.36 15.30
C ARG A 84 4.84 -8.91 14.12
N CYS A 85 5.85 -8.07 14.34
CA CYS A 85 6.72 -7.55 13.30
C CYS A 85 7.84 -8.51 12.86
N GLU A 86 7.90 -9.72 13.43
CA GLU A 86 9.00 -10.68 13.22
C GLU A 86 10.39 -10.06 13.53
N PHE A 87 10.42 -9.09 14.44
CA PHE A 87 11.64 -8.44 14.95
C PHE A 87 12.00 -8.94 16.35
N LEU A 88 11.22 -9.88 16.87
CA LEU A 88 11.47 -10.68 18.07
C LEU A 88 11.02 -12.11 17.79
N SER A 89 11.71 -13.10 18.35
CA SER A 89 11.36 -14.50 18.24
C SER A 89 11.65 -15.24 19.55
N SER A 90 10.90 -16.31 19.82
CA SER A 90 11.22 -17.26 20.90
C SER A 90 12.33 -18.24 20.51
N GLU A 91 12.67 -18.30 19.22
CA GLU A 91 13.75 -19.13 18.66
C GLU A 91 14.83 -18.23 18.03
N PRO A 92 16.11 -18.66 17.99
CA PRO A 92 17.17 -17.90 17.34
C PRO A 92 16.87 -17.63 15.86
N PHE A 93 17.15 -16.41 15.39
CA PHE A 93 17.06 -16.08 13.98
C PHE A 93 18.11 -16.88 13.18
N GLU A 94 17.64 -17.77 12.30
CA GLU A 94 18.52 -18.58 11.46
C GLU A 94 19.04 -17.75 10.28
N LYS A 95 20.36 -17.53 10.22
CA LYS A 95 21.00 -16.92 9.05
C LYS A 95 21.16 -17.95 7.94
N LYS A 96 20.28 -17.88 6.95
CA LYS A 96 20.41 -18.68 5.72
C LYS A 96 21.21 -17.91 4.68
N ASP A 97 22.26 -18.53 4.15
CA ASP A 97 23.04 -17.97 3.06
C ASP A 97 22.15 -17.72 1.84
N TYR A 98 22.12 -16.48 1.36
CA TYR A 98 21.39 -16.15 0.15
C TYR A 98 22.05 -16.84 -1.04
N VAL A 99 21.31 -17.71 -1.73
CA VAL A 99 21.83 -18.50 -2.86
C VAL A 99 21.82 -17.72 -4.19
N GLY A 100 21.09 -16.60 -4.25
CA GLY A 100 20.86 -15.81 -5.45
C GLY A 100 19.48 -16.06 -6.06
N ARG A 101 18.95 -15.10 -6.82
CA ARG A 101 17.58 -15.16 -7.37
C ARG A 101 17.28 -16.35 -8.27
N ALA A 102 18.25 -16.85 -9.05
CA ALA A 102 18.04 -17.98 -9.96
C ALA A 102 17.64 -19.30 -9.27
N GLY A 103 18.07 -19.50 -8.03
CA GLY A 103 17.69 -20.69 -7.26
C GLY A 103 16.31 -20.60 -6.60
N LEU A 104 15.67 -19.43 -6.63
CA LEU A 104 14.47 -19.11 -5.84
C LEU A 104 13.31 -18.60 -6.69
N LEU A 105 13.59 -17.98 -7.84
CA LEU A 105 12.57 -17.49 -8.77
C LEU A 105 12.31 -18.50 -9.89
N PRO A 106 11.05 -18.96 -10.06
CA PRO A 106 10.69 -19.79 -11.19
C PRO A 106 10.62 -18.97 -12.50
N ILE A 107 10.69 -19.67 -13.63
CA ILE A 107 10.52 -19.11 -14.98
C ILE A 107 9.17 -19.57 -15.55
N ASP A 108 8.09 -18.97 -15.06
CA ASP A 108 6.75 -19.45 -15.38
C ASP A 108 6.14 -18.73 -16.59
N LYS A 109 6.27 -17.41 -16.65
CA LYS A 109 5.70 -16.59 -17.73
C LYS A 109 6.47 -15.30 -17.99
N LEU A 110 6.35 -14.80 -19.22
CA LEU A 110 6.83 -13.49 -19.63
C LEU A 110 5.72 -12.47 -19.35
N ASN A 111 5.84 -11.63 -18.32
CA ASN A 111 4.79 -10.68 -17.93
C ASN A 111 4.67 -9.51 -18.91
N GLU A 112 5.80 -9.03 -19.42
CA GLU A 112 5.92 -7.76 -20.13
C GLU A 112 6.75 -7.90 -21.40
N LEU A 113 6.37 -7.17 -22.45
CA LEU A 113 7.17 -7.07 -23.67
C LEU A 113 7.28 -5.63 -24.16
N TRP A 114 8.52 -5.19 -24.35
CA TRP A 114 8.89 -3.94 -25.00
C TRP A 114 9.04 -4.14 -26.50
N ILE A 115 8.43 -3.26 -27.29
CA ILE A 115 8.52 -3.25 -28.75
C ILE A 115 8.97 -1.86 -29.20
N HIS A 116 10.21 -1.76 -29.64
CA HIS A 116 10.75 -0.58 -30.28
C HIS A 116 10.40 -0.62 -31.77
N THR A 117 9.32 0.05 -32.15
CA THR A 117 8.67 -0.17 -33.46
C THR A 117 9.47 0.37 -34.65
N ASN A 118 10.25 1.43 -34.46
CA ASN A 118 11.03 2.13 -35.49
C ASN A 118 12.03 3.10 -34.86
N ASN A 119 13.10 3.52 -35.55
CA ASN A 119 13.99 4.61 -35.10
C ASN A 119 13.66 6.00 -35.65
N SER A 120 12.59 6.14 -36.42
CA SER A 120 12.14 7.40 -37.02
C SER A 120 11.56 8.32 -35.94
N CYS A 121 12.13 9.52 -35.76
CA CYS A 121 11.63 10.52 -34.81
C CYS A 121 11.56 11.90 -35.46
N ASN A 122 10.58 12.71 -35.09
CA ASN A 122 10.48 14.11 -35.51
C ASN A 122 11.41 15.04 -34.71
N LEU A 123 12.16 14.49 -33.76
CA LEU A 123 13.11 15.21 -32.90
C LEU A 123 14.51 14.60 -32.97
N THR A 124 15.50 15.35 -32.50
CA THR A 124 16.91 14.92 -32.34
C THR A 124 17.39 15.30 -30.93
N CYS A 125 16.66 14.87 -29.89
CA CYS A 125 16.95 15.24 -28.49
C CYS A 125 18.41 14.94 -28.09
N SER A 126 19.09 15.87 -27.42
CA SER A 126 20.53 15.79 -27.07
C SER A 126 20.88 14.60 -26.17
N HIS A 127 19.92 14.13 -25.37
CA HIS A 127 20.08 13.02 -24.42
C HIS A 127 19.45 11.69 -24.91
N CYS A 128 19.08 11.57 -26.19
CA CYS A 128 18.37 10.37 -26.67
C CYS A 128 19.20 9.10 -26.53
N LEU A 129 18.65 8.10 -25.85
CA LEU A 129 19.31 6.84 -25.50
C LEU A 129 19.67 5.97 -26.71
N VAL A 130 18.80 5.95 -27.71
CA VAL A 130 18.91 5.10 -28.92
C VAL A 130 19.23 5.88 -30.19
N ASN A 131 19.54 7.19 -30.06
CA ASN A 131 19.94 8.06 -31.16
C ASN A 131 18.90 8.23 -32.29
N SER A 132 17.61 8.06 -32.00
CA SER A 132 16.52 8.28 -32.95
C SER A 132 16.55 9.70 -33.54
N SER A 133 16.21 9.81 -34.82
CA SER A 133 16.30 11.06 -35.58
C SER A 133 15.31 11.07 -36.76
N PRO A 134 15.13 12.20 -37.47
CA PRO A 134 14.33 12.28 -38.70
C PRO A 134 14.99 11.56 -39.88
N ARG A 135 15.17 10.24 -39.77
CA ARG A 135 15.67 9.33 -40.80
C ARG A 135 14.62 8.25 -41.05
N GLU A 136 14.55 7.74 -42.28
CA GLU A 136 13.64 6.64 -42.63
C GLU A 136 14.23 5.31 -42.14
N ASP A 137 13.85 4.90 -40.94
CA ASP A 137 13.87 3.50 -40.50
C ASP A 137 12.41 3.07 -40.33
N GLU A 138 11.89 2.23 -41.23
CA GLU A 138 10.51 1.76 -41.21
C GLU A 138 10.28 0.70 -40.11
N GLY A 139 11.36 0.14 -39.53
CA GLY A 139 11.31 -0.90 -38.53
C GLY A 139 10.64 -2.20 -39.01
N LEU A 140 10.11 -2.98 -38.08
CA LEU A 140 9.43 -4.25 -38.38
C LEU A 140 8.06 -4.02 -39.04
N SER A 141 7.64 -4.91 -39.92
CA SER A 141 6.30 -4.85 -40.53
C SER A 141 5.19 -5.08 -39.51
N THR A 142 3.99 -4.58 -39.79
CA THR A 142 2.79 -4.75 -38.94
C THR A 142 2.53 -6.22 -38.64
N ASP A 143 2.53 -7.07 -39.67
CA ASP A 143 2.34 -8.52 -39.55
C ASP A 143 3.38 -9.17 -38.64
N THR A 144 4.62 -8.69 -38.68
CA THR A 144 5.69 -9.22 -37.82
C THR A 144 5.44 -8.85 -36.38
N ILE A 145 5.08 -7.59 -36.10
CA ILE A 145 4.77 -7.13 -34.75
C ILE A 145 3.54 -7.87 -34.19
N GLN A 146 2.51 -8.08 -34.99
CA GLN A 146 1.32 -8.85 -34.57
C GLN A 146 1.68 -10.30 -34.19
N LYS A 147 2.55 -10.97 -34.96
CA LYS A 147 3.06 -12.31 -34.60
C LYS A 147 3.87 -12.30 -33.30
N ILE A 148 4.69 -11.29 -33.09
CA ILE A 148 5.46 -11.13 -31.84
C ILE A 148 4.50 -11.00 -30.64
N VAL A 149 3.45 -10.19 -30.79
CA VAL A 149 2.40 -10.05 -29.77
C VAL A 149 1.70 -11.39 -29.52
N ASP A 150 1.40 -12.17 -30.56
CA ASP A 150 0.80 -13.51 -30.41
C ASP A 150 1.67 -14.44 -29.58
N GLU A 151 2.97 -14.51 -29.91
CA GLU A 151 3.92 -15.34 -29.19
C GLU A 151 4.06 -14.90 -27.73
N ALA A 152 4.10 -13.59 -27.48
CA ALA A 152 4.17 -13.03 -26.12
C ALA A 152 2.93 -13.36 -25.29
N VAL A 153 1.73 -13.18 -25.84
CA VAL A 153 0.48 -13.55 -25.16
C VAL A 153 0.45 -15.05 -24.83
N ASN A 154 0.94 -15.90 -25.74
CA ASN A 154 1.06 -17.35 -25.50
C ASN A 154 2.08 -17.70 -24.39
N LEU A 155 3.04 -16.79 -24.11
CA LEU A 155 3.98 -16.88 -22.99
C LEU A 155 3.44 -16.24 -21.70
N GLY A 156 2.22 -15.72 -21.71
CA GLY A 156 1.57 -15.10 -20.54
C GLY A 156 1.74 -13.58 -20.44
N THR A 157 2.21 -12.92 -21.50
CA THR A 157 2.37 -11.45 -21.53
C THR A 157 1.00 -10.80 -21.50
N SER A 158 0.85 -9.86 -20.57
CA SER A 158 -0.39 -9.10 -20.36
C SER A 158 -0.19 -7.60 -20.46
N ARG A 159 1.07 -7.15 -20.50
CA ARG A 159 1.46 -5.75 -20.60
C ARG A 159 2.48 -5.57 -21.72
N PHE A 160 2.17 -4.66 -22.63
CA PHE A 160 3.04 -4.30 -23.74
C PHE A 160 3.47 -2.85 -23.63
N PHE A 161 4.68 -2.57 -24.10
CA PHE A 161 5.19 -1.22 -24.22
C PHE A 161 5.55 -0.96 -25.67
N ILE A 162 4.94 0.06 -26.27
CA ILE A 162 5.32 0.53 -27.60
C ILE A 162 6.13 1.81 -27.45
N THR A 163 7.35 1.74 -27.98
CA THR A 163 8.29 2.84 -28.07
C THR A 163 8.88 2.89 -29.48
N GLY A 164 9.91 3.71 -29.69
CA GLY A 164 10.55 3.91 -30.97
C GLY A 164 11.46 5.14 -30.92
N GLY A 165 11.60 5.77 -32.08
CA GLY A 165 11.77 7.21 -32.16
C GLY A 165 10.51 7.93 -31.69
N GLU A 166 9.52 8.09 -32.57
CA GLU A 166 8.18 8.58 -32.22
C GLU A 166 7.11 7.61 -32.75
N PRO A 167 6.42 6.84 -31.89
CA PRO A 167 5.43 5.85 -32.33
C PRO A 167 4.32 6.42 -33.22
N PHE A 168 3.85 7.64 -32.96
CA PHE A 168 2.76 8.23 -33.75
C PHE A 168 3.17 8.72 -35.16
N LEU A 169 4.46 8.62 -35.54
CA LEU A 169 4.87 8.80 -36.94
C LEU A 169 4.56 7.57 -37.81
N ARG A 170 4.40 6.40 -37.19
CA ARG A 170 4.12 5.15 -37.88
C ARG A 170 2.68 5.14 -38.40
N LYS A 171 2.50 4.86 -39.70
CA LYS A 171 1.20 4.97 -40.40
C LYS A 171 0.15 3.98 -39.86
N ASP A 172 0.60 2.79 -39.46
CA ASP A 172 -0.19 1.66 -38.96
C ASP A 172 -0.23 1.59 -37.43
N ILE A 173 0.20 2.64 -36.70
CA ILE A 173 0.27 2.61 -35.23
C ILE A 173 -1.07 2.25 -34.59
N PHE A 174 -2.18 2.80 -35.08
CA PHE A 174 -3.50 2.53 -34.52
C PHE A 174 -4.00 1.10 -34.78
N GLU A 175 -3.53 0.45 -35.84
CA GLU A 175 -3.80 -0.97 -36.08
C GLU A 175 -3.09 -1.83 -35.02
N LEU A 176 -1.85 -1.49 -34.67
CA LEU A 176 -1.11 -2.17 -33.59
C LEU A 176 -1.76 -1.94 -32.22
N ILE A 177 -2.21 -0.70 -31.93
CA ILE A 177 -2.92 -0.38 -30.68
C ILE A 177 -4.20 -1.21 -30.57
N GLU A 178 -5.00 -1.26 -31.65
CA GLU A 178 -6.23 -2.04 -31.71
C GLU A 178 -5.96 -3.54 -31.56
N TYR A 179 -4.89 -4.04 -32.17
CA TYR A 179 -4.48 -5.43 -32.03
C TYR A 179 -4.16 -5.79 -30.57
N VAL A 180 -3.32 -5.00 -29.90
CA VAL A 180 -2.92 -5.30 -28.52
C VAL A 180 -4.09 -5.09 -27.54
N CYS A 181 -4.78 -3.95 -27.63
CA CYS A 181 -5.80 -3.59 -26.66
C CYS A 181 -7.11 -4.35 -26.88
N ASN A 182 -7.59 -4.47 -28.12
CA ASN A 182 -8.94 -4.98 -28.38
C ASN A 182 -8.91 -6.44 -28.83
N VAL A 183 -7.98 -6.83 -29.70
CA VAL A 183 -7.90 -8.21 -30.20
C VAL A 183 -7.26 -9.13 -29.15
N LYS A 184 -6.20 -8.69 -28.49
CA LYS A 184 -5.48 -9.46 -27.48
C LYS A 184 -5.87 -9.15 -26.05
N ASN A 185 -6.76 -8.19 -25.84
CA ASN A 185 -7.24 -7.79 -24.51
C ASN A 185 -6.10 -7.58 -23.50
N SER A 186 -5.03 -6.92 -23.94
CA SER A 186 -3.81 -6.70 -23.15
C SER A 186 -3.58 -5.22 -22.89
N GLU A 187 -2.95 -4.91 -21.75
CA GLU A 187 -2.56 -3.54 -21.41
C GLU A 187 -1.45 -3.07 -22.35
N LEU A 188 -1.57 -1.83 -22.85
CA LEU A 188 -0.57 -1.20 -23.71
C LEU A 188 -0.18 0.17 -23.13
N ILE A 189 1.11 0.39 -23.01
CA ILE A 189 1.70 1.68 -22.66
C ILE A 189 2.45 2.22 -23.88
N ILE A 190 2.09 3.43 -24.32
CA ILE A 190 2.79 4.11 -25.42
C ILE A 190 3.67 5.22 -24.85
N LEU A 191 4.95 5.19 -25.23
CA LEU A 191 5.92 6.23 -24.91
C LEU A 191 6.05 7.18 -26.09
N THR A 192 5.69 8.44 -25.91
CA THR A 192 5.67 9.46 -26.98
C THR A 192 6.30 10.77 -26.52
N ASN A 193 6.79 11.57 -27.47
CA ASN A 193 7.10 12.97 -27.20
C ASN A 193 5.84 13.84 -27.04
N GLY A 194 4.66 13.36 -27.45
CA GLY A 194 3.39 14.05 -27.24
C GLY A 194 3.03 15.13 -28.27
N MET A 195 3.95 15.55 -29.14
CA MET A 195 3.71 16.64 -30.11
C MET A 195 2.64 16.31 -31.16
N LEU A 196 2.38 15.01 -31.38
CA LEU A 196 1.41 14.49 -32.34
C LEU A 196 0.05 14.18 -31.70
N LEU A 197 -0.15 14.45 -30.41
CA LEU A 197 -1.43 14.26 -29.70
C LEU A 197 -2.41 15.42 -30.00
N LYS A 198 -2.74 15.56 -31.28
CA LYS A 198 -3.64 16.59 -31.83
C LYS A 198 -4.33 16.11 -33.09
N GLY A 199 -5.41 16.79 -33.48
CA GLY A 199 -6.17 16.48 -34.70
C GLY A 199 -6.60 15.00 -34.75
N LYS A 200 -6.34 14.34 -35.89
CA LYS A 200 -6.76 12.94 -36.14
C LYS A 200 -6.23 11.93 -35.12
N THR A 201 -5.02 12.13 -34.61
CA THR A 201 -4.45 11.25 -33.57
C THR A 201 -5.31 11.30 -32.30
N LEU A 202 -5.70 12.50 -31.90
CA LEU A 202 -6.53 12.72 -30.71
C LEU A 202 -7.95 12.20 -30.90
N GLU A 203 -8.53 12.35 -32.09
CA GLU A 203 -9.83 11.77 -32.46
C GLU A 203 -9.78 10.24 -32.30
N ARG A 204 -8.79 9.58 -32.90
CA ARG A 204 -8.60 8.13 -32.81
C ARG A 204 -8.35 7.61 -31.39
N LEU A 205 -7.67 8.39 -30.55
CA LEU A 205 -7.40 7.96 -29.16
C LEU A 205 -8.68 7.88 -28.31
N GLN A 206 -9.73 8.63 -28.64
CA GLN A 206 -10.98 8.59 -27.87
C GLN A 206 -11.70 7.24 -27.93
N ASP A 207 -11.41 6.45 -28.97
CA ASP A 207 -12.01 5.14 -29.23
C ASP A 207 -11.50 4.03 -28.29
N PHE A 208 -10.46 4.28 -27.48
CA PHE A 208 -9.83 3.28 -26.63
C PHE A 208 -10.18 3.43 -25.15
N GLU A 209 -10.23 2.30 -24.44
CA GLU A 209 -10.38 2.25 -22.98
C GLU A 209 -9.14 2.82 -22.28
N ARG A 210 -9.34 3.76 -21.34
CA ARG A 210 -8.25 4.48 -20.65
C ARG A 210 -7.49 3.61 -19.66
N GLU A 211 -8.11 2.52 -19.21
CA GLU A 211 -7.48 1.56 -18.31
C GLU A 211 -6.55 0.61 -19.07
N ARG A 212 -6.85 0.33 -20.34
CA ARG A 212 -6.09 -0.60 -21.18
C ARG A 212 -4.99 0.10 -21.98
N LEU A 213 -5.24 1.31 -22.48
CA LEU A 213 -4.25 2.13 -23.16
C LEU A 213 -3.77 3.26 -22.24
N LYS A 214 -2.49 3.23 -21.86
CA LYS A 214 -1.85 4.27 -21.06
C LYS A 214 -0.82 5.02 -21.91
N ILE A 215 -0.60 6.29 -21.57
CA ILE A 215 0.29 7.17 -22.32
C ILE A 215 1.34 7.76 -21.37
N GLN A 216 2.61 7.62 -21.75
CA GLN A 216 3.73 8.29 -21.12
C GLN A 216 4.26 9.36 -22.09
N ILE A 217 4.31 10.60 -21.61
CA ILE A 217 4.69 11.77 -22.41
C ILE A 217 5.98 12.35 -21.87
N SER A 218 6.92 12.65 -22.75
CA SER A 218 8.25 13.09 -22.37
C SER A 218 8.37 14.63 -22.38
N LEU A 219 8.80 15.25 -21.27
CA LEU A 219 8.95 16.71 -21.11
C LEU A 219 10.13 16.99 -20.16
N ASP A 220 11.11 17.83 -20.53
CA ASP A 220 12.33 18.02 -19.72
C ASP A 220 12.56 19.47 -19.23
N GLY A 221 11.56 20.34 -19.37
CA GLY A 221 11.64 21.70 -18.83
C GLY A 221 10.25 22.31 -18.62
N SER A 222 10.15 23.23 -17.67
CA SER A 222 8.93 23.96 -17.30
C SER A 222 8.63 25.12 -18.24
N LYS A 223 9.59 25.45 -19.12
CA LYS A 223 9.54 26.56 -20.08
C LYS A 223 10.41 26.27 -21.31
N PRO A 224 10.16 26.95 -22.45
CA PRO A 224 10.89 26.73 -23.70
C PRO A 224 12.40 26.84 -23.55
N GLU A 225 12.90 27.79 -22.76
CA GLU A 225 14.33 28.09 -22.63
C GLU A 225 15.13 26.94 -21.98
N ILE A 226 14.46 26.00 -21.33
CA ILE A 226 15.06 24.82 -20.69
C ILE A 226 14.77 23.56 -21.49
N ASN A 227 13.52 23.37 -21.92
CA ASN A 227 13.12 22.17 -22.65
C ASN A 227 13.67 22.12 -24.07
N ASP A 228 13.59 23.23 -24.82
CA ASP A 228 13.89 23.23 -26.25
C ASP A 228 15.37 22.98 -26.56
N PRO A 229 16.36 23.44 -25.76
CA PRO A 229 17.75 23.03 -25.93
C PRO A 229 17.98 21.51 -25.78
N LEU A 230 17.15 20.81 -25.00
CA LEU A 230 17.25 19.37 -24.79
C LEU A 230 16.52 18.57 -25.87
N ARG A 231 15.31 19.01 -26.26
CA ARG A 231 14.41 18.24 -27.13
C ARG A 231 14.31 18.74 -28.57
N GLY A 232 14.58 20.02 -28.80
CA GLY A 232 14.46 20.70 -30.10
C GLY A 232 13.61 21.97 -30.01
N GLU A 233 13.91 22.92 -30.90
CA GLU A 233 13.23 24.22 -30.96
C GLU A 233 11.71 24.09 -31.16
N GLY A 234 10.92 24.80 -30.35
CA GLY A 234 9.46 24.82 -30.42
C GLY A 234 8.79 23.53 -29.94
N SER A 235 9.54 22.61 -29.32
CA SER A 235 8.99 21.37 -28.81
C SER A 235 8.15 21.60 -27.55
N PHE A 236 8.57 22.45 -26.62
CA PHE A 236 7.88 22.69 -25.35
C PHE A 236 6.38 22.98 -25.53
N ILE A 237 6.07 23.96 -26.39
CA ILE A 237 4.70 24.41 -26.62
C ILE A 237 3.84 23.26 -27.15
N GLN A 238 4.37 22.48 -28.11
CA GLN A 238 3.66 21.37 -28.73
C GLN A 238 3.48 20.19 -27.76
N ILE A 239 4.47 19.91 -26.92
CA ILE A 239 4.40 18.85 -25.90
C ILE A 239 3.34 19.21 -24.86
N VAL A 240 3.36 20.44 -24.32
CA VAL A 240 2.39 20.91 -23.33
C VAL A 240 0.97 20.94 -23.89
N GLU A 241 0.81 21.35 -25.15
CA GLU A 241 -0.47 21.25 -25.87
C GLU A 241 -0.93 19.79 -25.97
N GLY A 242 -0.04 18.87 -26.35
CA GLY A 242 -0.32 17.44 -26.44
C GLY A 242 -0.73 16.81 -25.11
N ILE A 243 -0.03 17.13 -24.01
CA ILE A 243 -0.41 16.70 -22.65
C ILE A 243 -1.81 17.22 -22.30
N THR A 244 -2.04 18.51 -22.52
CA THR A 244 -3.33 19.15 -22.23
C THR A 244 -4.46 18.50 -23.02
N ASN A 245 -4.21 18.15 -24.29
CA ASN A 245 -5.19 17.48 -25.14
C ASN A 245 -5.50 16.06 -24.63
N ALA A 246 -4.48 15.28 -24.26
CA ALA A 246 -4.67 13.94 -23.70
C ALA A 246 -5.50 13.98 -22.40
N VAL A 247 -5.18 14.92 -21.49
CA VAL A 247 -5.94 15.14 -20.25
C VAL A 247 -7.39 15.52 -20.54
N LYS A 248 -7.63 16.43 -21.50
CA LYS A 248 -8.99 16.87 -21.87
C LYS A 248 -9.90 15.73 -22.35
N ILE A 249 -9.35 14.73 -23.03
CA ILE A 249 -10.11 13.57 -23.51
C ILE A 249 -10.15 12.41 -22.49
N GLY A 250 -9.72 12.65 -21.25
CA GLY A 250 -9.86 11.74 -20.12
C GLY A 250 -8.67 10.80 -19.88
N TYR A 251 -7.54 10.94 -20.58
CA TYR A 251 -6.34 10.20 -20.21
C TYR A 251 -5.69 10.79 -18.96
N LEU A 252 -5.05 9.94 -18.17
CA LEU A 252 -4.16 10.32 -17.08
C LEU A 252 -2.72 10.03 -17.50
N PRO A 253 -2.12 10.87 -18.37
CA PRO A 253 -0.78 10.61 -18.85
C PRO A 253 0.21 10.73 -17.71
N THR A 254 1.29 9.94 -17.76
CA THR A 254 2.46 10.22 -16.93
C THR A 254 3.45 11.06 -17.69
N VAL A 255 3.96 12.11 -17.04
CA VAL A 255 5.04 12.91 -17.60
C VAL A 255 6.37 12.36 -17.12
N THR A 256 7.27 12.07 -18.05
CA THR A 256 8.64 11.61 -17.77
C THR A 256 9.65 12.70 -18.11
N SER A 257 10.52 13.00 -17.15
CA SER A 257 11.59 13.99 -17.29
C SER A 257 12.95 13.31 -17.11
N VAL A 258 13.84 13.42 -18.10
CA VAL A 258 15.24 13.02 -17.95
C VAL A 258 15.95 14.08 -17.13
N VAL A 259 16.51 13.69 -15.99
CA VAL A 259 17.19 14.63 -15.09
C VAL A 259 18.65 14.79 -15.53
N THR A 260 18.98 16.00 -15.99
CA THR A 260 20.32 16.38 -16.44
C THR A 260 20.81 17.58 -15.64
N ASN A 261 22.11 17.89 -15.76
CA ASN A 261 22.67 19.09 -15.14
C ASN A 261 22.02 20.39 -15.65
N ASP A 262 21.49 20.39 -16.88
CA ASP A 262 20.87 21.57 -17.51
C ASP A 262 19.46 21.89 -16.97
N ASN A 263 18.74 20.89 -16.46
CA ASN A 263 17.36 21.05 -15.98
C ASN A 263 17.14 20.73 -14.51
N ILE A 264 18.17 20.28 -13.76
CA ILE A 264 18.02 19.82 -12.36
C ILE A 264 17.36 20.85 -11.44
N GLU A 265 17.67 22.14 -11.62
CA GLU A 265 17.10 23.23 -10.82
C GLU A 265 15.60 23.48 -11.15
N ASP A 266 15.13 22.99 -12.31
CA ASP A 266 13.81 23.24 -12.89
C ASP A 266 12.83 22.06 -12.75
N ILE A 267 13.30 20.84 -12.43
CA ILE A 267 12.43 19.65 -12.28
C ILE A 267 11.26 19.89 -11.31
N SER A 268 11.51 20.64 -10.23
CA SER A 268 10.46 21.02 -9.27
C SER A 268 9.38 21.92 -9.87
N GLU A 269 9.73 22.77 -10.84
CA GLU A 269 8.77 23.62 -11.57
C GLU A 269 8.02 22.82 -12.64
N ILE A 270 8.65 21.82 -13.27
CA ILE A 270 7.95 20.85 -14.14
C ILE A 270 6.81 20.20 -13.35
N THR A 271 7.08 19.74 -12.12
CA THR A 271 6.07 19.13 -11.24
C THR A 271 4.87 20.07 -10.99
N LYS A 272 5.11 21.37 -10.79
CA LYS A 272 4.03 22.36 -10.64
C LYS A 272 3.26 22.59 -11.94
N LEU A 273 3.97 22.66 -13.07
CA LEU A 273 3.37 22.84 -14.39
C LEU A 273 2.42 21.69 -14.72
N ILE A 274 2.88 20.44 -14.58
CA ILE A 274 2.09 19.26 -14.92
C ILE A 274 0.84 19.15 -14.03
N ALA A 275 0.97 19.49 -12.74
CA ALA A 275 -0.16 19.54 -11.81
C ALA A 275 -1.22 20.55 -12.26
N LYS A 276 -0.79 21.74 -12.69
CA LYS A 276 -1.67 22.81 -13.18
C LYS A 276 -2.45 22.40 -14.43
N ILE A 277 -1.87 21.58 -15.30
CA ILE A 277 -2.52 21.10 -16.54
C ILE A 277 -3.25 19.76 -16.37
N GLY A 278 -3.39 19.28 -15.12
CA GLY A 278 -4.24 18.13 -14.78
C GLY A 278 -3.56 16.76 -14.82
N VAL A 279 -2.23 16.71 -14.94
CA VAL A 279 -1.45 15.47 -14.78
C VAL A 279 -1.36 15.08 -13.31
N ARG A 280 -1.30 13.78 -13.03
CA ARG A 280 -1.22 13.23 -11.66
C ARG A 280 0.08 12.51 -11.33
N THR A 281 0.90 12.19 -12.33
CA THR A 281 2.10 11.36 -12.15
C THR A 281 3.31 12.00 -12.83
N HIS A 282 4.42 12.07 -12.10
CA HIS A 282 5.73 12.52 -12.58
C HIS A 282 6.76 11.41 -12.41
N HIS A 283 7.44 11.05 -13.50
CA HIS A 283 8.57 10.14 -13.51
C HIS A 283 9.89 10.86 -13.70
N LEU A 284 10.81 10.63 -12.76
CA LEU A 284 12.18 11.12 -12.85
C LEU A 284 13.06 10.01 -13.41
N LEU A 285 13.56 10.24 -14.62
CA LEU A 285 14.45 9.32 -15.28
C LEU A 285 15.91 9.74 -15.04
N TRP A 286 16.64 8.93 -14.27
CA TRP A 286 18.08 9.14 -14.07
C TRP A 286 18.83 8.89 -15.37
N VAL A 287 19.69 9.83 -15.72
CA VAL A 287 20.31 9.84 -17.03
C VAL A 287 21.26 8.65 -17.23
N HIS A 288 21.15 7.97 -18.38
CA HIS A 288 22.01 6.85 -18.74
C HIS A 288 23.27 7.36 -19.46
N LYS A 289 24.42 6.75 -19.20
CA LYS A 289 25.67 7.03 -19.94
C LYS A 289 25.68 6.32 -21.29
N ARG A 290 24.74 6.67 -22.16
CA ARG A 290 24.52 6.02 -23.45
C ARG A 290 23.81 6.94 -24.45
N GLY A 291 24.09 6.73 -25.73
CA GLY A 291 23.43 7.43 -26.83
C GLY A 291 24.02 8.82 -27.02
N ARG A 292 23.24 9.77 -27.54
CA ARG A 292 23.75 11.10 -27.92
C ARG A 292 24.34 11.88 -26.76
N ILE A 293 23.99 11.52 -25.54
CA ILE A 293 24.55 12.18 -24.37
C ILE A 293 26.06 11.93 -24.20
N THR A 294 26.56 10.77 -24.67
CA THR A 294 28.00 10.48 -24.62
C THR A 294 28.80 11.27 -25.65
N ASP A 295 28.12 11.76 -26.70
CA ASP A 295 28.74 12.58 -27.74
C ASP A 295 28.98 14.02 -27.26
N ASN A 296 28.26 14.46 -26.21
CA ASN A 296 28.27 15.83 -25.71
C ASN A 296 29.10 16.04 -24.43
N GLY A 297 29.97 15.09 -24.06
CA GLY A 297 30.86 15.20 -22.89
C GLY A 297 30.22 14.82 -21.55
N THR A 298 30.87 15.19 -20.43
CA THR A 298 30.44 14.83 -19.06
C THR A 298 29.51 15.85 -18.39
N ASP A 299 29.31 17.02 -18.99
CA ASP A 299 28.62 18.15 -18.35
C ASP A 299 27.10 17.93 -18.17
N PHE A 300 26.54 16.88 -18.80
CA PHE A 300 25.13 16.51 -18.69
C PHE A 300 24.78 15.77 -17.39
N PHE A 301 25.75 15.16 -16.72
CA PHE A 301 25.51 14.30 -15.57
C PHE A 301 25.47 15.13 -14.26
N PRO A 302 24.32 15.23 -13.58
CA PRO A 302 24.23 16.03 -12.38
C PRO A 302 24.99 15.36 -11.21
N PRO A 303 25.62 16.15 -10.32
CA PRO A 303 26.16 15.65 -9.06
C PRO A 303 25.09 14.97 -8.19
N ILE A 304 25.46 13.90 -7.48
CA ILE A 304 24.53 13.09 -6.68
C ILE A 304 23.89 13.89 -5.53
N ASP A 305 24.65 14.77 -4.88
CA ASP A 305 24.17 15.66 -3.82
C ASP A 305 23.06 16.59 -4.34
N LYS A 306 23.24 17.16 -5.53
CA LYS A 306 22.20 17.95 -6.20
C LYS A 306 20.97 17.12 -6.57
N LEU A 307 21.17 15.88 -7.03
CA LEU A 307 20.04 14.98 -7.34
C LEU A 307 19.20 14.67 -6.10
N ILE A 308 19.85 14.44 -4.95
CA ILE A 308 19.17 14.20 -3.66
C ILE A 308 18.36 15.45 -3.28
N GLU A 309 18.95 16.64 -3.37
CA GLU A 309 18.26 17.91 -3.08
C GLU A 309 17.05 18.13 -4.00
N ALA A 310 17.24 17.96 -5.31
CA ALA A 310 16.18 18.11 -6.31
C ALA A 310 15.04 17.11 -6.07
N THR A 311 15.36 15.84 -5.79
CA THR A 311 14.37 14.79 -5.52
C THR A 311 13.55 15.09 -4.27
N ARG A 312 14.19 15.56 -3.18
CA ARG A 312 13.49 15.99 -1.95
C ARG A 312 12.58 17.20 -2.18
N LYS A 313 13.04 18.17 -2.98
CA LYS A 313 12.24 19.35 -3.34
C LYS A 313 11.02 18.97 -4.18
N VAL A 314 11.21 18.10 -5.18
CA VAL A 314 10.13 17.53 -6.01
C VAL A 314 9.12 16.80 -5.13
N LYS A 315 9.58 15.92 -4.23
CA LYS A 315 8.73 15.21 -3.26
C LYS A 315 7.83 16.17 -2.48
N SER A 316 8.43 17.17 -1.83
CA SER A 316 7.69 18.13 -1.00
C SER A 316 6.61 18.88 -1.77
N ILE A 317 6.93 19.32 -2.99
CA ILE A 317 5.97 20.01 -3.87
C ILE A 317 4.89 19.05 -4.37
N ALA A 318 5.26 17.85 -4.77
CA ALA A 318 4.35 16.85 -5.30
C ALA A 318 3.31 16.45 -4.25
N THR A 319 3.72 16.20 -2.99
CA THR A 319 2.81 15.93 -1.87
C THR A 319 1.80 17.06 -1.68
N GLY A 320 2.23 18.32 -1.69
CA GLY A 320 1.34 19.48 -1.52
C GLY A 320 0.36 19.70 -2.68
N LEU A 321 0.63 19.10 -3.85
CA LEU A 321 -0.18 19.23 -5.06
C LEU A 321 -0.97 17.96 -5.41
N GLY A 322 -0.86 16.89 -4.62
CA GLY A 322 -1.47 15.59 -4.92
C GLY A 322 -0.91 14.95 -6.18
N ILE A 323 0.40 15.10 -6.43
CA ILE A 323 1.12 14.46 -7.53
C ILE A 323 1.90 13.27 -7.00
N THR A 324 1.77 12.14 -7.68
CA THR A 324 2.60 10.95 -7.44
C THR A 324 3.94 11.10 -8.15
N VAL A 325 5.02 10.89 -7.40
CA VAL A 325 6.38 10.74 -7.94
C VAL A 325 6.73 9.26 -7.86
N ASP A 326 6.66 8.55 -8.99
CA ASP A 326 6.68 7.08 -8.96
C ASP A 326 7.97 6.50 -8.40
N ASN A 327 9.11 7.19 -8.57
CA ASN A 327 10.39 6.67 -8.10
C ASN A 327 10.30 6.49 -6.58
N LEU A 328 9.72 7.49 -5.90
CA LEU A 328 9.51 7.51 -4.46
C LEU A 328 8.45 6.50 -4.03
N ASP A 329 7.32 6.44 -4.73
CA ASP A 329 6.25 5.50 -4.43
C ASP A 329 6.67 4.03 -4.65
N SER A 330 7.51 3.76 -5.64
CA SER A 330 8.14 2.45 -5.85
C SER A 330 9.03 2.06 -4.67
N TYR A 331 9.83 2.99 -4.13
CA TYR A 331 10.59 2.74 -2.91
C TYR A 331 9.69 2.60 -1.68
N LYS A 332 8.59 3.36 -1.59
CA LYS A 332 7.57 3.24 -0.53
C LYS A 332 6.91 1.87 -0.53
N PHE A 333 6.54 1.37 -1.71
CA PHE A 333 6.02 0.03 -1.89
C PHE A 333 7.02 -1.05 -1.47
N ARG A 334 8.29 -0.92 -1.89
CA ARG A 334 9.35 -1.88 -1.54
C ARG A 334 9.67 -1.90 -0.05
N ALA A 335 9.88 -0.72 0.54
CA ALA A 335 10.13 -0.58 1.97
C ALA A 335 8.94 -1.07 2.80
N ASN A 336 7.72 -0.89 2.31
CA ASN A 336 6.51 -1.35 2.98
C ASN A 336 6.02 -2.73 2.53
N SER A 337 6.79 -3.50 1.74
CA SER A 337 6.36 -4.81 1.24
C SER A 337 6.22 -5.84 2.38
N THR A 338 5.66 -7.02 2.09
CA THR A 338 5.52 -8.08 3.11
C THR A 338 6.86 -8.40 3.76
N LYS A 339 6.87 -8.63 5.08
CA LYS A 339 8.07 -9.02 5.86
C LYS A 339 8.81 -10.16 5.17
N GLY A 340 10.14 -10.12 5.19
CA GLY A 340 10.99 -11.11 4.52
C GLY A 340 11.15 -10.93 3.00
N THR A 341 10.47 -9.96 2.38
CA THR A 341 10.56 -9.75 0.91
C THR A 341 11.93 -9.22 0.52
N ARG A 342 12.60 -9.93 -0.39
CA ARG A 342 13.91 -9.52 -0.91
C ARG A 342 13.81 -9.17 -2.38
N TYR A 343 14.19 -7.95 -2.73
CA TYR A 343 14.36 -7.55 -4.12
C TYR A 343 15.78 -7.88 -4.61
N ASP A 344 15.89 -8.46 -5.81
CA ASP A 344 17.17 -8.81 -6.44
C ASP A 344 17.18 -8.43 -7.94
N LEU A 345 17.81 -7.28 -8.22
CA LEU A 345 18.04 -6.69 -9.54
C LEU A 345 16.77 -6.50 -10.39
N GLY A 346 16.94 -5.91 -11.57
CA GLY A 346 15.87 -5.68 -12.54
C GLY A 346 15.28 -6.98 -13.11
N ASN A 347 14.06 -6.89 -13.64
CA ASN A 347 13.29 -8.00 -14.19
C ASN A 347 13.68 -8.44 -15.62
N ALA A 348 14.72 -7.81 -16.18
CA ALA A 348 15.30 -8.13 -17.47
C ALA A 348 15.59 -9.63 -17.65
N CYS A 349 15.04 -10.21 -18.72
CA CYS A 349 15.09 -11.64 -19.07
C CYS A 349 14.44 -12.61 -18.08
N TYR A 350 13.90 -12.13 -16.95
CA TYR A 350 13.05 -12.92 -16.07
C TYR A 350 11.62 -12.91 -16.60
N ASP A 351 10.97 -11.76 -16.55
CA ASP A 351 9.58 -11.60 -16.98
C ASP A 351 9.39 -10.42 -17.95
N SER A 352 10.49 -9.80 -18.38
CA SER A 352 10.50 -8.70 -19.36
C SER A 352 11.60 -8.88 -20.41
N LEU A 353 11.30 -8.50 -21.65
CA LEU A 353 12.21 -8.48 -22.79
C LEU A 353 11.92 -7.26 -23.67
N CYS A 354 12.86 -6.91 -24.54
CA CYS A 354 12.68 -5.88 -25.57
C CYS A 354 12.99 -6.39 -26.96
N VAL A 355 12.05 -6.28 -27.90
CA VAL A 355 12.29 -6.46 -29.33
C VAL A 355 12.60 -5.11 -29.96
N TYR A 356 13.74 -5.03 -30.66
CA TYR A 356 14.18 -3.81 -31.33
C TYR A 356 13.66 -3.72 -32.78
N SER A 357 13.81 -2.57 -33.42
CA SER A 357 13.24 -2.32 -34.76
C SER A 357 13.86 -3.17 -35.87
N ASP A 358 15.02 -3.78 -35.62
CA ASP A 358 15.73 -4.68 -36.53
C ASP A 358 15.44 -6.18 -36.26
N GLY A 359 14.55 -6.49 -35.30
CA GLY A 359 14.18 -7.84 -34.92
C GLY A 359 15.08 -8.49 -33.86
N TYR A 360 16.20 -7.87 -33.49
CA TYR A 360 17.00 -8.37 -32.37
C TYR A 360 16.29 -8.14 -31.04
N VAL A 361 16.42 -9.12 -30.15
CA VAL A 361 15.84 -9.09 -28.80
C VAL A 361 16.93 -8.78 -27.79
N TYR A 362 16.58 -7.99 -26.79
CA TYR A 362 17.45 -7.48 -25.74
C TYR A 362 16.82 -7.66 -24.36
N PRO A 363 17.64 -7.63 -23.28
CA PRO A 363 17.15 -7.76 -21.92
C PRO A 363 16.19 -6.65 -21.49
N SER A 364 16.38 -5.42 -22.00
CA SER A 364 15.51 -4.27 -21.77
C SER A 364 15.63 -3.26 -22.92
N ALA A 365 14.72 -2.28 -22.96
CA ALA A 365 14.74 -1.22 -23.96
C ALA A 365 16.02 -0.38 -23.92
N SER A 366 16.64 -0.23 -22.75
CA SER A 366 17.87 0.54 -22.57
C SER A 366 19.12 -0.18 -23.01
N PHE A 367 19.06 -1.52 -23.13
CA PHE A 367 20.12 -2.32 -23.73
C PHE A 367 19.98 -2.44 -25.24
N ALA A 368 18.81 -2.09 -25.81
CA ALA A 368 18.53 -2.26 -27.23
C ALA A 368 19.53 -1.56 -28.15
N GLY A 369 20.00 -2.22 -29.20
CA GLY A 369 21.05 -1.74 -30.10
C GLY A 369 22.49 -1.97 -29.61
N TYR A 370 22.70 -2.60 -28.45
CA TYR A 370 24.04 -2.93 -27.95
C TYR A 370 24.41 -4.39 -28.25
N GLU A 371 25.21 -4.62 -29.30
CA GLU A 371 25.35 -5.93 -29.95
C GLU A 371 25.74 -7.09 -29.02
N GLN A 372 26.59 -6.84 -28.02
CA GLN A 372 27.07 -7.86 -27.09
C GLN A 372 25.97 -8.41 -26.16
N LEU A 373 24.84 -7.71 -26.07
CA LEU A 373 23.70 -8.08 -25.23
C LEU A 373 22.49 -8.57 -26.05
N ARG A 374 22.68 -8.94 -27.32
CA ARG A 374 21.63 -9.59 -28.13
C ARG A 374 21.26 -10.94 -27.51
N CYS A 375 20.00 -11.12 -27.17
CA CYS A 375 19.44 -12.38 -26.67
C CYS A 375 19.13 -13.37 -27.80
N GLY A 376 18.78 -12.87 -28.98
CA GLY A 376 18.42 -13.63 -30.18
C GLY A 376 17.78 -12.72 -31.23
N ASN A 377 17.27 -13.28 -32.33
CA ASN A 377 16.57 -12.53 -33.37
C ASN A 377 15.20 -13.16 -33.65
N ILE A 378 14.14 -12.37 -33.54
CA ILE A 378 12.75 -12.83 -33.68
C ILE A 378 12.37 -13.17 -35.13
N LEU A 379 13.19 -12.78 -36.09
CA LEU A 379 13.06 -13.15 -37.49
C LEU A 379 13.63 -14.56 -37.79
N GLU A 380 14.43 -15.09 -36.87
CA GLU A 380 15.11 -16.39 -37.01
C GLU A 380 14.69 -17.41 -35.94
N ASN A 381 14.24 -16.93 -34.78
CA ASN A 381 13.89 -17.74 -33.61
C ASN A 381 12.50 -17.33 -33.09
N SER A 382 11.81 -18.26 -32.42
CA SER A 382 10.61 -17.90 -31.66
C SER A 382 10.96 -17.09 -30.40
N LEU A 383 10.02 -16.28 -29.92
CA LEU A 383 10.19 -15.50 -28.68
C LEU A 383 10.49 -16.42 -27.49
N ARG A 384 9.87 -17.61 -27.46
CA ARG A 384 10.09 -18.62 -26.42
C ARG A 384 11.55 -19.07 -26.39
N GLU A 385 12.11 -19.45 -27.55
CA GLU A 385 13.50 -19.90 -27.65
C GLU A 385 14.46 -18.79 -27.21
N VAL A 386 14.21 -17.54 -27.62
CA VAL A 386 15.03 -16.40 -27.21
C VAL A 386 14.95 -16.16 -25.70
N TRP A 387 13.76 -16.24 -25.11
CA TRP A 387 13.53 -16.05 -23.70
C TRP A 387 14.12 -17.19 -22.87
N GLU A 388 13.73 -18.44 -23.11
CA GLU A 388 14.10 -19.61 -22.31
C GLU A 388 15.56 -20.03 -22.56
N ASP A 389 16.03 -19.97 -23.81
CA ASP A 389 17.30 -20.59 -24.20
C ASP A 389 18.44 -19.64 -24.55
N GLY A 390 18.12 -18.38 -24.85
CA GLY A 390 19.10 -17.34 -25.19
C GLY A 390 20.24 -17.27 -24.17
N LYS A 391 21.50 -17.26 -24.66
CA LYS A 391 22.70 -17.24 -23.81
C LYS A 391 22.72 -16.02 -22.87
N ILE A 392 22.42 -14.84 -23.42
CA ILE A 392 22.33 -13.59 -22.65
C ILE A 392 21.11 -13.63 -21.73
N SER A 393 19.96 -14.18 -22.18
CA SER A 393 18.77 -14.35 -21.35
C SER A 393 19.06 -15.18 -20.09
N LYS A 394 19.74 -16.33 -20.24
CA LYS A 394 20.22 -17.17 -19.13
C LYS A 394 21.20 -16.44 -18.23
N ALA A 395 22.15 -15.68 -18.81
CA ALA A 395 23.11 -14.92 -18.03
C ALA A 395 22.46 -13.82 -17.18
N PHE A 396 21.46 -13.11 -17.70
CA PHE A 396 20.68 -12.14 -16.93
C PHE A 396 19.86 -12.83 -15.84
N ARG A 397 19.22 -13.97 -16.13
CA ARG A 397 18.52 -14.73 -15.07
C ARG A 397 19.45 -15.16 -13.94
N ASN A 398 20.69 -15.53 -14.27
CA ASN A 398 21.71 -15.91 -13.29
C ASN A 398 22.39 -14.71 -12.60
N ALA A 399 22.22 -13.49 -13.11
CA ALA A 399 22.73 -12.29 -12.44
C ALA A 399 22.06 -12.14 -11.06
N THR A 400 22.77 -11.60 -10.07
CA THR A 400 22.23 -11.47 -8.71
C THR A 400 23.01 -10.42 -7.92
N ILE A 401 22.32 -9.74 -6.99
CA ILE A 401 22.93 -8.83 -6.01
C ILE A 401 24.03 -9.50 -5.18
N LYS A 402 24.00 -10.83 -5.02
CA LYS A 402 25.06 -11.60 -4.35
C LYS A 402 26.45 -11.40 -4.98
N ASN A 403 26.48 -11.07 -6.27
CA ASN A 403 27.71 -10.81 -7.02
C ASN A 403 28.13 -9.34 -7.02
N LYS A 404 27.50 -8.51 -6.19
CA LYS A 404 27.81 -7.09 -5.96
C LYS A 404 28.31 -6.92 -4.52
N GLU A 405 29.63 -6.98 -4.31
CA GLU A 405 30.25 -7.03 -2.97
C GLU A 405 29.84 -5.84 -2.10
N GLN A 406 29.89 -4.63 -2.67
CA GLN A 406 29.51 -3.41 -1.97
C GLN A 406 28.01 -3.39 -1.59
N CYS A 407 27.14 -3.96 -2.44
CA CYS A 407 25.72 -4.07 -2.12
C CYS A 407 25.48 -5.10 -1.01
N MET A 408 26.21 -6.22 -1.00
CA MET A 408 26.05 -7.26 0.03
C MET A 408 26.42 -6.78 1.44
N ALA A 409 27.30 -5.78 1.55
CA ALA A 409 27.64 -5.10 2.80
C ALA A 409 26.64 -4.00 3.21
N CYS A 410 25.66 -3.65 2.36
CA CYS A 410 24.71 -2.57 2.60
C CYS A 410 23.50 -3.04 3.42
N HIS A 411 23.02 -2.19 4.34
CA HIS A 411 21.91 -2.52 5.23
C HIS A 411 20.53 -2.53 4.53
N ILE A 412 20.38 -1.85 3.39
CA ILE A 412 19.15 -1.82 2.58
C ILE A 412 19.22 -2.71 1.33
N LYS A 413 20.20 -3.62 1.24
CA LYS A 413 20.53 -4.35 0.01
C LYS A 413 19.33 -4.99 -0.68
N PHE A 414 18.45 -5.61 0.09
CA PHE A 414 17.26 -6.29 -0.42
C PHE A 414 16.01 -5.40 -0.51
N ILE A 415 16.03 -4.17 0.02
CA ILE A 415 14.98 -3.17 -0.23
C ILE A 415 15.30 -2.42 -1.52
N CYS A 416 16.55 -1.99 -1.68
CA CYS A 416 17.03 -1.34 -2.90
C CYS A 416 17.13 -2.32 -4.07
N GLY A 417 17.53 -3.57 -3.81
CA GLY A 417 17.68 -4.64 -4.80
C GLY A 417 18.91 -4.51 -5.69
N GLY A 418 19.90 -3.70 -5.31
CA GLY A 418 21.17 -3.56 -6.03
C GLY A 418 21.19 -2.46 -7.10
N GLY A 419 20.17 -1.59 -7.11
CA GLY A 419 20.03 -0.49 -8.06
C GLY A 419 19.64 -0.97 -9.47
N ASP A 420 19.86 -0.10 -10.45
CA ASP A 420 19.58 -0.38 -11.84
C ASP A 420 20.77 -1.06 -12.52
N SER A 421 20.51 -2.20 -13.16
CA SER A 421 21.55 -2.99 -13.83
C SER A 421 22.03 -2.36 -15.13
N GLU A 422 21.22 -1.50 -15.75
CA GLU A 422 21.55 -0.75 -16.95
C GLU A 422 22.51 0.40 -16.59
N HIS A 423 22.23 1.14 -15.51
CA HIS A 423 23.16 2.13 -14.97
C HIS A 423 24.48 1.49 -14.55
N SER A 424 24.41 0.37 -13.80
CA SER A 424 25.60 -0.40 -13.41
C SER A 424 26.46 -0.74 -14.63
N PHE A 425 25.84 -1.25 -15.70
CA PHE A 425 26.53 -1.67 -16.91
C PHE A 425 27.16 -0.50 -17.69
N PHE A 426 26.43 0.59 -17.93
CA PHE A 426 26.91 1.69 -18.77
C PHE A 426 27.89 2.63 -18.07
N TYR A 427 27.91 2.67 -16.73
CA TYR A 427 28.84 3.49 -15.96
C TYR A 427 30.11 2.76 -15.53
N SER A 428 30.13 1.43 -15.58
CA SER A 428 31.31 0.62 -15.23
C SER A 428 32.20 0.31 -16.43
N GLU A 429 33.30 -0.40 -16.17
CA GLU A 429 34.01 -1.12 -17.23
C GLU A 429 33.04 -2.10 -17.92
N ASN A 430 33.06 -2.09 -19.25
CA ASN A 430 32.08 -2.70 -20.14
C ASN A 430 32.17 -4.24 -20.14
N GLY A 431 31.68 -4.87 -19.06
CA GLY A 431 31.79 -6.31 -18.79
C GLY A 431 30.65 -7.14 -19.40
N ALA A 432 30.42 -7.05 -20.72
CA ALA A 432 29.48 -7.95 -21.41
C ALA A 432 30.02 -9.38 -21.58
N GLU A 433 31.32 -9.59 -21.32
CA GLU A 433 31.95 -10.91 -21.40
C GLU A 433 31.44 -11.85 -20.30
N LEU A 434 31.05 -13.04 -20.72
CA LEU A 434 30.54 -14.08 -19.82
C LEU A 434 31.65 -15.06 -19.44
N ILE A 435 31.79 -15.33 -18.14
CA ILE A 435 32.64 -16.40 -17.60
C ILE A 435 31.72 -17.56 -17.22
N ASN A 436 31.89 -18.72 -17.83
CA ASN A 436 31.04 -19.90 -17.61
C ASN A 436 29.53 -19.59 -17.73
N ASN A 437 29.14 -18.83 -18.78
CA ASN A 437 27.76 -18.38 -19.05
C ASN A 437 27.14 -17.47 -17.96
N SER A 438 27.96 -16.83 -17.13
CA SER A 438 27.51 -15.87 -16.11
C SER A 438 28.28 -14.57 -16.22
N PHE A 439 27.66 -13.45 -15.85
CA PHE A 439 28.37 -12.18 -15.74
C PHE A 439 29.39 -12.23 -14.60
N PRO A 440 30.57 -11.59 -14.74
CA PRO A 440 31.58 -11.58 -13.69
C PRO A 440 31.08 -10.77 -12.48
N LYS A 441 31.69 -11.00 -11.32
CA LYS A 441 31.38 -10.22 -10.11
C LYS A 441 31.89 -8.79 -10.24
N ASP A 442 31.15 -7.84 -9.66
CA ASP A 442 31.52 -6.42 -9.50
C ASP A 442 31.83 -5.64 -10.79
N VAL A 443 31.46 -6.15 -11.97
CA VAL A 443 31.62 -5.48 -13.27
C VAL A 443 30.35 -5.60 -14.12
N GLY A 444 30.17 -4.70 -15.09
CA GLY A 444 29.00 -4.68 -15.96
C GLY A 444 27.70 -4.61 -15.16
N VAL A 445 26.79 -5.56 -15.36
CA VAL A 445 25.50 -5.61 -14.65
C VAL A 445 25.64 -5.80 -13.13
N HIS A 446 26.79 -6.32 -12.66
CA HIS A 446 27.10 -6.47 -11.23
C HIS A 446 27.94 -5.32 -10.67
N ALA A 447 28.33 -4.32 -11.47
CA ALA A 447 29.01 -3.13 -10.95
C ALA A 447 28.09 -2.32 -10.03
N LEU A 448 28.66 -1.45 -9.20
CA LEU A 448 27.85 -0.55 -8.38
C LEU A 448 27.05 0.43 -9.26
N ASP A 449 25.78 0.63 -8.95
CA ASP A 449 24.97 1.68 -9.57
C ASP A 449 25.56 3.06 -9.21
N PRO A 450 25.85 3.96 -10.17
CA PRO A 450 26.36 5.32 -9.91
C PRO A 450 25.43 6.16 -9.02
N TYR A 451 24.14 5.84 -8.96
CA TYR A 451 23.14 6.51 -8.14
C TYR A 451 22.92 5.85 -6.76
N CYS A 452 23.84 4.98 -6.34
CA CYS A 452 23.75 4.24 -5.08
C CYS A 452 23.40 5.12 -3.85
N ASP A 453 24.04 6.28 -3.71
CA ASP A 453 23.79 7.16 -2.56
C ASP A 453 22.42 7.85 -2.65
N LEU A 454 21.94 8.17 -3.86
CA LEU A 454 20.56 8.64 -4.06
C LEU A 454 19.55 7.57 -3.62
N HIS A 455 19.76 6.31 -4.01
CA HIS A 455 18.88 5.21 -3.61
C HIS A 455 18.85 5.00 -2.09
N LYS A 456 19.99 5.15 -1.40
CA LYS A 456 20.06 5.08 0.07
C LYS A 456 19.25 6.19 0.71
N GLU A 457 19.40 7.42 0.25
CA GLU A 457 18.68 8.57 0.79
C GLU A 457 17.17 8.46 0.53
N ILE A 458 16.75 7.99 -0.65
CA ILE A 458 15.33 7.75 -0.94
C ILE A 458 14.74 6.70 0.00
N VAL A 459 15.41 5.56 0.20
CA VAL A 459 14.92 4.51 1.12
C VAL A 459 14.81 5.03 2.54
N ASN A 460 15.83 5.74 3.02
CA ASN A 460 15.82 6.35 4.36
C ASN A 460 14.67 7.36 4.50
N ASP A 461 14.52 8.28 3.55
CA ASP A 461 13.47 9.30 3.60
C ASP A 461 12.06 8.71 3.53
N VAL A 462 11.87 7.65 2.76
CA VAL A 462 10.59 6.93 2.66
C VAL A 462 10.27 6.20 3.96
N ILE A 463 11.24 5.49 4.56
CA ILE A 463 11.04 4.77 5.83
C ILE A 463 10.69 5.75 6.94
N PHE A 464 11.44 6.85 7.07
CA PHE A 464 11.17 7.87 8.08
C PHE A 464 9.85 8.62 7.81
N GLU A 465 9.47 8.87 6.56
CA GLU A 465 8.15 9.43 6.23
C GLU A 465 7.01 8.51 6.70
N LEU A 466 7.10 7.21 6.42
CA LEU A 466 6.11 6.22 6.85
C LEU A 466 5.98 6.20 8.38
N ALA A 467 7.10 6.34 9.08
CA ALA A 467 7.13 6.40 10.55
C ALA A 467 6.63 7.74 11.11
N GLU A 468 7.00 8.87 10.51
CA GLU A 468 6.58 10.21 10.93
C GLU A 468 5.09 10.42 10.75
N THR A 469 4.53 9.95 9.64
CA THR A 469 3.08 9.99 9.38
C THR A 469 2.34 9.36 10.56
N ARG A 470 2.76 8.16 10.95
CA ARG A 470 2.19 7.47 12.11
C ARG A 470 2.53 8.12 13.43
N ARG A 471 3.75 8.63 13.62
CA ARG A 471 4.12 9.34 14.85
C ARG A 471 3.25 10.57 15.08
N LYS A 472 2.91 11.33 14.04
CA LYS A 472 2.00 12.49 14.12
C LYS A 472 0.58 12.07 14.50
N MET A 473 0.11 10.95 13.96
CA MET A 473 -1.18 10.35 14.35
C MET A 473 -1.13 9.85 15.81
N PHE A 474 0.04 9.40 16.25
CA PHE A 474 0.33 8.93 17.62
C PHE A 474 0.72 10.05 18.59
N GLU A 475 0.61 11.34 18.23
CA GLU A 475 0.87 12.43 19.19
C GLU A 475 -0.07 12.26 20.39
N ARG A 476 0.54 11.86 21.51
CA ARG A 476 -0.07 11.18 22.64
C ARG A 476 -1.20 12.00 23.26
N LYS A 477 -2.42 11.78 22.78
CA LYS A 477 -3.65 12.20 23.48
C LYS A 477 -4.10 11.18 24.52
N THR A 478 -3.37 10.07 24.68
CA THR A 478 -3.46 9.18 25.83
C THR A 478 -2.17 9.31 26.64
N GLY A 479 -2.24 9.51 27.96
CA GLY A 479 -1.12 9.44 28.92
C GLY A 479 -0.39 8.08 28.98
N PHE A 480 -0.51 7.30 27.91
CA PHE A 480 0.15 6.06 27.62
C PHE A 480 1.61 6.36 27.27
N SER A 481 2.51 5.99 28.19
CA SER A 481 3.94 6.25 28.07
C SER A 481 4.70 5.09 27.43
N ALA A 482 4.06 4.02 26.96
CA ALA A 482 4.80 2.88 26.43
C ALA A 482 5.74 3.25 25.28
N PRO A 483 6.85 2.51 25.08
CA PRO A 483 7.57 2.50 23.82
C PRO A 483 6.65 2.00 22.70
N VAL A 484 6.75 2.59 21.52
CA VAL A 484 5.83 2.33 20.40
C VAL A 484 6.64 1.95 19.17
N VAL A 485 6.17 0.95 18.43
CA VAL A 485 6.60 0.74 17.05
C VAL A 485 5.78 1.69 16.18
N PHE A 486 6.40 2.80 15.76
CA PHE A 486 5.73 3.80 14.93
C PHE A 486 5.40 3.21 13.57
N ARG A 487 6.26 2.39 12.99
CA ARG A 487 6.03 1.70 11.73
C ARG A 487 6.85 0.42 11.66
N SER A 488 6.34 -0.58 10.96
CA SER A 488 7.08 -1.76 10.54
C SER A 488 6.77 -2.14 9.09
N MET A 489 7.66 -2.94 8.52
CA MET A 489 7.50 -3.51 7.18
C MET A 489 6.22 -4.36 7.09
N GLY A 490 5.52 -4.27 5.96
CA GLY A 490 4.31 -5.07 5.68
C GLY A 490 3.01 -4.44 6.18
N GLU A 491 3.07 -3.41 7.04
CA GLU A 491 1.86 -2.75 7.51
C GLU A 491 1.22 -1.92 6.40
N GLY A 492 0.02 -2.30 5.96
CA GLY A 492 -0.65 -1.66 4.81
C GLY A 492 -0.07 -2.04 3.44
N ALA A 493 0.73 -3.11 3.37
CA ALA A 493 1.24 -3.65 2.12
C ALA A 493 0.12 -4.39 1.38
N VAL A 494 -0.22 -3.95 0.17
CA VAL A 494 -0.99 -4.80 -0.74
C VAL A 494 -0.01 -5.67 -1.51
N ASN A 495 -0.24 -6.98 -1.51
CA ASN A 495 0.51 -7.94 -2.32
C ASN A 495 0.24 -7.69 -3.83
N CYS A 496 0.87 -6.68 -4.44
CA CYS A 496 0.96 -6.63 -5.90
C CYS A 496 2.02 -7.65 -6.33
N GLY A 497 1.62 -8.71 -7.04
CA GLY A 497 2.59 -9.57 -7.73
C GLY A 497 2.20 -11.00 -8.07
N LEU A 498 1.13 -11.60 -7.54
CA LEU A 498 0.73 -12.93 -8.02
C LEU A 498 -0.11 -12.79 -9.29
N ALA A 499 0.35 -13.49 -10.31
CA ALA A 499 -0.33 -13.70 -11.57
C ALA A 499 -1.71 -14.32 -11.37
N MET A 500 -2.71 -13.77 -12.05
CA MET A 500 -4.12 -14.19 -12.00
C MET A 500 -4.48 -15.46 -12.79
N SER A 501 -3.54 -16.29 -13.26
CA SER A 501 -3.85 -17.25 -14.32
C SER A 501 -4.40 -18.62 -13.90
N ASP A 502 -4.48 -18.97 -12.62
CA ASP A 502 -4.87 -20.35 -12.23
C ASP A 502 -6.31 -20.54 -11.71
N ILE A 503 -7.15 -19.50 -11.75
CA ILE A 503 -8.50 -19.58 -11.19
C ILE A 503 -9.52 -19.37 -12.31
N GLY A 504 -9.66 -20.40 -13.15
CA GLY A 504 -10.62 -20.31 -14.25
C GLY A 504 -10.85 -21.54 -15.11
N LYS A 505 -10.31 -22.72 -14.78
CA LYS A 505 -10.65 -23.98 -15.49
C LYS A 505 -10.53 -25.23 -14.61
N SER A 506 -11.40 -25.38 -13.60
CA SER A 506 -11.63 -26.69 -12.97
C SER A 506 -13.07 -26.89 -12.45
N GLN A 507 -14.07 -26.42 -13.20
CA GLN A 507 -15.42 -26.99 -13.09
C GLN A 507 -15.77 -27.74 -14.37
N SER A 508 -15.23 -28.95 -14.51
CA SER A 508 -15.99 -30.11 -15.02
C SER A 508 -15.13 -31.37 -15.00
N LYS A 509 -15.74 -32.45 -14.49
CA LYS A 509 -15.30 -33.85 -14.41
C LYS A 509 -14.56 -34.24 -13.11
N LEU A 510 -15.39 -34.75 -12.18
CA LEU A 510 -14.98 -35.74 -11.20
C LEU A 510 -14.39 -36.96 -11.91
N GLU A 511 -13.09 -37.17 -11.80
CA GLU A 511 -12.49 -38.50 -11.80
C GLU A 511 -11.49 -38.58 -10.63
N THR A 512 -11.66 -39.63 -9.83
CA THR A 512 -10.96 -39.90 -8.56
C THR A 512 -9.43 -39.97 -8.70
N PRO A 513 -8.63 -39.30 -7.84
CA PRO A 513 -7.20 -39.56 -7.75
C PRO A 513 -6.93 -40.78 -6.86
N SER A 514 -6.22 -41.73 -7.43
CA SER A 514 -5.61 -42.85 -6.73
C SER A 514 -4.50 -42.36 -5.78
N SER A 515 -4.42 -43.06 -4.65
CA SER A 515 -3.49 -42.90 -3.53
C SER A 515 -2.04 -42.57 -3.92
N LYS A 516 -1.55 -41.39 -3.50
CA LYS A 516 -0.17 -41.12 -3.01
C LYS A 516 -0.06 -39.65 -2.58
N PHE A 517 -0.62 -39.30 -1.42
CA PHE A 517 -0.24 -38.08 -0.71
C PHE A 517 0.86 -38.45 0.29
N GLN A 518 2.11 -38.23 -0.11
CA GLN A 518 3.21 -38.04 0.84
C GLN A 518 3.13 -36.61 1.34
N ASN A 519 3.25 -36.44 2.67
CA ASN A 519 3.35 -35.14 3.32
C ASN A 519 4.38 -34.24 2.60
N PRO A 520 4.12 -32.93 2.47
CA PRO A 520 5.12 -32.01 1.95
C PRO A 520 6.34 -32.00 2.87
N SER A 521 7.51 -32.07 2.23
CA SER A 521 8.84 -31.91 2.84
C SER A 521 9.01 -30.50 3.46
N PRO A 522 9.86 -30.30 4.48
CA PRO A 522 10.16 -29.00 5.12
C PRO A 522 10.77 -27.93 4.19
N ALA A 523 10.87 -28.19 2.89
CA ALA A 523 11.36 -27.24 1.90
C ALA A 523 10.33 -26.14 1.53
N SER A 524 9.09 -26.21 2.03
CA SER A 524 8.04 -25.20 1.80
C SER A 524 8.21 -23.91 2.62
N ASP A 525 9.07 -23.92 3.65
CA ASP A 525 9.34 -22.73 4.50
C ASP A 525 10.41 -21.78 3.93
N GLN A 526 10.98 -22.09 2.76
CA GLN A 526 12.05 -21.29 2.14
C GLN A 526 11.59 -20.31 1.06
N ALA A 527 10.29 -20.25 0.75
CA ALA A 527 9.75 -19.22 -0.14
C ALA A 527 9.65 -17.86 0.57
N GLN A 528 10.77 -17.36 1.10
CA GLN A 528 10.93 -15.92 1.32
C GLN A 528 10.69 -15.25 -0.04
N SER A 529 9.74 -14.31 -0.12
CA SER A 529 9.29 -13.79 -1.42
C SER A 529 10.40 -12.98 -2.08
N ILE A 530 11.18 -13.63 -2.96
CA ILE A 530 12.14 -12.94 -3.82
C ILE A 530 11.34 -12.24 -4.91
N ARG A 531 11.71 -11.00 -5.23
CA ARG A 531 11.08 -10.22 -6.29
C ARG A 531 12.14 -9.53 -7.14
N THR A 532 11.80 -9.26 -8.39
CA THR A 532 12.60 -8.41 -9.28
C THR A 532 12.11 -6.97 -9.19
N LEU A 533 12.99 -6.04 -9.54
CA LEU A 533 12.68 -4.63 -9.72
C LEU A 533 12.20 -4.40 -11.16
N HIS A 534 11.31 -3.44 -11.37
CA HIS A 534 11.08 -2.92 -12.72
C HIS A 534 12.28 -2.06 -13.15
N SER A 535 12.54 -1.95 -14.45
CA SER A 535 13.58 -1.05 -14.97
C SER A 535 13.29 0.41 -14.57
N ASN A 536 14.32 1.17 -14.16
CA ASN A 536 14.17 2.57 -13.79
C ASN A 536 13.75 3.46 -14.97
N CYS A 537 13.82 2.96 -16.20
CA CYS A 537 13.40 3.71 -17.38
C CYS A 537 11.90 3.99 -17.43
N VAL A 538 11.11 3.22 -16.67
CA VAL A 538 9.67 3.13 -16.86
C VAL A 538 8.98 2.85 -15.53
N LEU A 539 7.85 3.52 -15.37
CA LEU A 539 6.92 3.40 -14.26
C LEU A 539 6.56 1.97 -13.89
N SER A 540 6.48 1.71 -12.58
CA SER A 540 5.61 0.66 -12.06
C SER A 540 4.17 1.16 -12.07
N PHE A 541 3.39 0.80 -13.08
CA PHE A 541 1.96 1.17 -13.19
C PHE A 541 1.05 0.48 -12.16
N ASP A 542 1.62 -0.31 -11.24
CA ASP A 542 0.89 -1.16 -10.30
C ASP A 542 0.67 -0.51 -8.91
N VAL A 543 1.12 0.73 -8.70
CA VAL A 543 1.04 1.42 -7.38
C VAL A 543 -0.42 1.70 -6.95
N ASP A 544 -1.35 1.92 -7.89
CA ASP A 544 -2.77 2.22 -7.61
C ASP A 544 -3.72 1.01 -7.80
N LYS A 545 -3.18 -0.15 -8.19
CA LYS A 545 -3.95 -1.36 -8.57
C LYS A 545 -4.92 -1.87 -7.51
N PRO A 546 -4.63 -1.82 -6.19
CA PRO A 546 -5.55 -2.31 -5.17
C PRO A 546 -6.89 -1.56 -5.15
N ARG A 547 -6.83 -0.22 -5.25
CA ARG A 547 -8.01 0.63 -5.24
C ARG A 547 -8.83 0.46 -6.51
N SER A 548 -8.17 0.28 -7.65
CA SER A 548 -8.87 0.09 -8.92
C SER A 548 -9.65 -1.23 -8.96
N ILE A 549 -9.10 -2.32 -8.40
CA ILE A 549 -9.78 -3.64 -8.34
C ILE A 549 -11.07 -3.55 -7.51
N VAL A 550 -11.01 -2.95 -6.33
CA VAL A 550 -12.18 -2.82 -5.44
C VAL A 550 -13.22 -1.89 -6.09
N ARG A 551 -12.79 -0.77 -6.67
CA ARG A 551 -13.67 0.15 -7.38
C ARG A 551 -14.40 -0.51 -8.54
N GLU A 552 -13.71 -1.29 -9.36
CA GLU A 552 -14.29 -2.01 -10.50
C GLU A 552 -15.27 -3.10 -10.05
N PHE A 553 -14.89 -3.89 -9.05
CA PHE A 553 -15.73 -4.96 -8.51
C PHE A 553 -17.07 -4.42 -7.98
N TYR A 554 -17.03 -3.39 -7.13
CA TYR A 554 -18.23 -2.81 -6.55
C TYR A 554 -18.98 -1.88 -7.52
N GLY A 555 -18.30 -1.20 -8.45
CA GLY A 555 -18.94 -0.48 -9.55
C GLY A 555 -19.81 -1.39 -10.41
N ASN A 556 -19.30 -2.57 -10.79
CA ASN A 556 -20.08 -3.58 -11.50
C ASN A 556 -21.23 -4.14 -10.64
N ALA A 557 -21.00 -4.35 -9.35
CA ALA A 557 -22.03 -4.81 -8.41
C ALA A 557 -23.15 -3.79 -8.15
N ALA A 558 -22.93 -2.51 -8.47
CA ALA A 558 -23.97 -1.48 -8.46
C ALA A 558 -24.95 -1.66 -9.65
N GLU A 559 -24.45 -2.11 -10.80
CA GLU A 559 -25.27 -2.35 -11.99
C GLU A 559 -25.94 -3.72 -11.99
N THR A 560 -25.20 -4.77 -11.59
CA THR A 560 -25.68 -6.15 -11.56
C THR A 560 -25.50 -6.76 -10.17
N PRO A 561 -26.60 -6.97 -9.40
CA PRO A 561 -26.54 -7.59 -8.08
C PRO A 561 -25.83 -8.94 -8.07
N GLN A 562 -24.95 -9.16 -7.09
CA GLN A 562 -24.20 -10.41 -6.91
C GLN A 562 -24.70 -11.18 -5.68
N GLU A 563 -25.33 -12.34 -5.88
CA GLU A 563 -25.92 -13.14 -4.78
C GLU A 563 -24.87 -13.72 -3.81
N ASP A 564 -23.66 -14.01 -4.29
CA ASP A 564 -22.59 -14.68 -3.53
C ASP A 564 -21.89 -13.79 -2.47
N LEU A 565 -22.12 -12.47 -2.51
CA LEU A 565 -21.57 -11.50 -1.54
C LEU A 565 -22.43 -11.33 -0.29
N CYS A 566 -23.68 -11.83 -0.29
CA CYS A 566 -24.64 -11.61 0.78
C CYS A 566 -24.37 -12.52 2.00
N CYS A 567 -24.20 -11.90 3.18
CA CYS A 567 -24.22 -12.61 4.45
C CYS A 567 -25.64 -12.96 4.89
N PRO A 568 -25.88 -14.10 5.58
CA PRO A 568 -27.24 -14.54 5.91
C PRO A 568 -27.96 -13.69 6.97
N THR A 569 -27.40 -12.56 7.40
CA THR A 569 -28.02 -11.61 8.33
C THR A 569 -29.04 -10.72 7.62
N LYS A 570 -30.33 -11.05 7.77
CA LYS A 570 -31.44 -10.24 7.25
C LYS A 570 -31.82 -9.12 8.22
N ASN A 571 -31.92 -7.90 7.72
CA ASN A 571 -32.48 -6.76 8.48
C ASN A 571 -33.98 -6.96 8.76
N SER A 572 -34.46 -6.39 9.87
CA SER A 572 -35.88 -6.49 10.26
C SER A 572 -36.78 -5.72 9.29
N GLN A 573 -37.98 -6.24 9.01
CA GLN A 573 -38.93 -5.59 8.10
C GLN A 573 -39.42 -4.22 8.63
N GLU A 574 -39.31 -4.01 9.94
CA GLU A 574 -39.64 -2.74 10.60
C GLU A 574 -38.60 -1.64 10.30
N ASP A 575 -37.32 -2.02 10.27
CA ASP A 575 -36.19 -1.12 9.99
C ASP A 575 -36.07 -0.74 8.51
N THR A 576 -36.60 -1.54 7.58
CA THR A 576 -36.41 -1.35 6.12
C THR A 576 -37.66 -0.92 5.36
N SER A 577 -38.82 -0.84 6.02
CA SER A 577 -40.11 -0.52 5.39
C SER A 577 -40.16 0.80 4.60
N HIS A 578 -39.33 1.79 4.95
CA HIS A 578 -39.24 3.10 4.29
C HIS A 578 -38.14 3.17 3.22
N ILE A 579 -37.45 2.06 2.94
CA ILE A 579 -36.32 1.98 2.02
C ILE A 579 -36.78 1.35 0.69
N PRO A 580 -36.48 1.96 -0.47
CA PRO A 580 -36.80 1.38 -1.78
C PRO A 580 -36.17 0.00 -2.00
N GLN A 581 -36.92 -0.91 -2.65
CA GLN A 581 -36.45 -2.29 -2.91
C GLN A 581 -35.13 -2.34 -3.70
N GLU A 582 -34.92 -1.39 -4.61
CA GLU A 582 -33.70 -1.26 -5.41
C GLU A 582 -32.42 -1.06 -4.59
N VAL A 583 -32.54 -0.51 -3.36
CA VAL A 583 -31.45 -0.36 -2.40
C VAL A 583 -31.25 -1.67 -1.61
N LEU A 584 -32.35 -2.34 -1.25
CA LEU A 584 -32.32 -3.61 -0.52
C LEU A 584 -31.69 -4.73 -1.36
N ASP A 585 -31.91 -4.71 -2.67
CA ASP A 585 -31.36 -5.70 -3.60
C ASP A 585 -29.85 -5.54 -3.85
N ARG A 586 -29.24 -4.42 -3.41
CA ARG A 586 -27.82 -4.09 -3.56
C ARG A 586 -27.09 -4.02 -2.21
N PHE A 587 -27.49 -4.87 -1.26
CA PHE A 587 -26.86 -4.95 0.06
C PHE A 587 -25.79 -6.03 0.13
N TYR A 588 -24.58 -5.66 0.54
CA TYR A 588 -23.42 -6.55 0.60
C TYR A 588 -22.77 -6.60 2.00
N GLY A 589 -23.52 -6.30 3.06
CA GLY A 589 -23.01 -6.28 4.43
C GLY A 589 -22.87 -7.68 5.05
N CYS A 590 -21.97 -7.83 6.04
CA CYS A 590 -21.84 -9.04 6.86
C CYS A 590 -22.61 -9.03 8.18
N GLY A 591 -23.15 -7.89 8.57
CA GLY A 591 -23.96 -7.74 9.78
C GLY A 591 -24.97 -6.62 9.68
N SER A 592 -25.49 -6.19 10.83
CA SER A 592 -26.34 -4.99 10.96
C SER A 592 -25.80 -4.11 12.11
N PRO A 593 -24.62 -3.48 11.94
CA PRO A 593 -23.97 -2.71 12.99
C PRO A 593 -24.88 -1.58 13.49
N THR A 594 -25.64 -0.93 12.58
CA THR A 594 -26.62 0.12 12.89
C THR A 594 -27.70 -0.33 13.88
N THR A 595 -28.16 -1.59 13.77
CA THR A 595 -29.18 -2.14 14.67
C THR A 595 -28.62 -2.40 16.07
N ILE A 596 -27.37 -2.82 16.15
CA ILE A 596 -26.68 -3.12 17.42
C ILE A 596 -26.14 -1.84 18.07
N ALA A 597 -25.91 -0.78 17.29
CA ALA A 597 -25.27 0.46 17.74
C ALA A 597 -26.07 1.30 18.73
N LYS A 598 -27.34 0.95 19.01
CA LYS A 598 -28.25 1.69 19.89
C LYS A 598 -28.29 3.17 19.50
N VAL A 599 -28.55 3.43 18.22
CA VAL A 599 -28.68 4.78 17.65
C VAL A 599 -29.71 5.58 18.44
N SER A 600 -29.36 6.80 18.84
CA SER A 600 -30.22 7.70 19.63
C SER A 600 -30.73 8.88 18.79
N GLU A 601 -31.88 9.42 19.18
CA GLU A 601 -32.46 10.60 18.52
C GLU A 601 -31.51 11.80 18.59
N GLY A 602 -31.32 12.50 17.48
CA GLY A 602 -30.46 13.69 17.37
C GLY A 602 -28.96 13.42 17.17
N GLU A 603 -28.50 12.16 17.14
CA GLU A 603 -27.09 11.85 16.91
C GLU A 603 -26.60 12.25 15.50
N THR A 604 -25.32 12.61 15.39
CA THR A 604 -24.60 12.67 14.12
C THR A 604 -23.87 11.36 13.90
N MET A 605 -24.09 10.70 12.77
CA MET A 605 -23.52 9.39 12.46
C MET A 605 -22.78 9.39 11.12
N VAL A 606 -21.69 8.63 11.04
CA VAL A 606 -20.99 8.31 9.78
C VAL A 606 -21.09 6.81 9.53
N ASP A 607 -21.42 6.45 8.30
CA ASP A 607 -21.35 5.07 7.81
C ASP A 607 -20.23 4.96 6.77
N LEU A 608 -19.25 4.10 7.06
CA LEU A 608 -18.08 3.89 6.23
C LEU A 608 -18.29 2.72 5.28
N GLY A 609 -18.12 2.99 3.97
CA GLY A 609 -18.46 2.04 2.92
C GLY A 609 -19.97 1.93 2.73
N ALA A 610 -20.63 3.08 2.65
CA ALA A 610 -22.09 3.19 2.69
C ALA A 610 -22.79 2.49 1.51
N GLY A 611 -22.08 2.23 0.40
CA GLY A 611 -22.64 1.60 -0.80
C GLY A 611 -23.89 2.33 -1.28
N ALA A 612 -24.97 1.58 -1.53
CA ALA A 612 -26.28 2.12 -1.93
C ALA A 612 -27.03 2.85 -0.80
N GLY A 613 -26.51 2.86 0.44
CA GLY A 613 -26.99 3.70 1.54
C GLY A 613 -27.97 3.06 2.53
N ILE A 614 -28.13 1.74 2.55
CA ILE A 614 -29.11 1.05 3.41
C ILE A 614 -28.91 1.33 4.91
N ASP A 615 -27.68 1.20 5.43
CA ASP A 615 -27.37 1.44 6.85
C ASP A 615 -27.61 2.92 7.20
N CYS A 616 -27.26 3.84 6.29
CA CYS A 616 -27.60 5.27 6.40
C CYS A 616 -29.11 5.52 6.49
N PHE A 617 -29.93 4.83 5.69
CA PHE A 617 -31.38 5.01 5.69
C PHE A 617 -32.06 4.37 6.91
N ILE A 618 -31.55 3.24 7.40
CA ILE A 618 -32.00 2.66 8.67
C ILE A 618 -31.70 3.64 9.81
N ALA A 619 -30.49 4.20 9.84
CA ALA A 619 -30.08 5.18 10.84
C ALA A 619 -30.93 6.45 10.79
N ALA A 620 -31.28 6.94 9.59
CA ALA A 620 -32.08 8.16 9.41
C ALA A 620 -33.45 8.12 10.11
N LYS A 621 -34.10 6.95 10.12
CA LYS A 621 -35.37 6.73 10.86
C LYS A 621 -35.16 6.77 12.38
N LYS A 622 -34.04 6.25 12.88
CA LYS A 622 -33.74 6.15 14.32
C LYS A 622 -33.25 7.47 14.92
N VAL A 623 -32.41 8.19 14.17
CA VAL A 623 -31.86 9.49 14.57
C VAL A 623 -32.92 10.60 14.54
N GLY A 624 -33.90 10.52 13.64
CA GLY A 624 -34.94 11.53 13.54
C GLY A 624 -34.46 12.87 12.98
N LYS A 625 -35.41 13.78 12.75
CA LYS A 625 -35.20 15.06 12.04
C LYS A 625 -34.12 16.00 12.60
N SER A 626 -33.68 15.80 13.85
CA SER A 626 -32.73 16.68 14.54
C SER A 626 -31.27 16.22 14.42
N GLY A 627 -31.01 15.01 13.94
CA GLY A 627 -29.63 14.55 13.75
C GLY A 627 -29.18 14.59 12.30
N LYS A 628 -28.05 13.94 12.02
CA LYS A 628 -27.39 14.01 10.70
C LYS A 628 -26.66 12.71 10.38
N ILE A 629 -26.76 12.24 9.15
CA ILE A 629 -26.09 11.01 8.69
C ILE A 629 -25.14 11.38 7.54
N TYR A 630 -23.91 10.89 7.58
CA TYR A 630 -22.97 10.94 6.48
C TYR A 630 -22.70 9.52 5.96
N GLY A 631 -22.94 9.27 4.68
CA GLY A 631 -22.54 8.02 4.03
C GLY A 631 -21.30 8.25 3.18
N ILE A 632 -20.21 7.49 3.44
CA ILE A 632 -18.94 7.65 2.74
C ILE A 632 -18.71 6.44 1.84
N ASP A 633 -18.51 6.67 0.55
CA ASP A 633 -18.16 5.63 -0.42
C ASP A 633 -17.17 6.20 -1.46
N MET A 634 -16.34 5.34 -2.05
CA MET A 634 -15.36 5.75 -3.05
C MET A 634 -15.88 5.65 -4.49
N THR A 635 -16.95 4.87 -4.73
CA THR A 635 -17.47 4.55 -6.06
C THR A 635 -18.53 5.56 -6.50
N ASP A 636 -18.40 6.08 -7.73
CA ASP A 636 -19.37 7.05 -8.26
C ASP A 636 -20.72 6.37 -8.52
N GLU A 637 -20.69 5.09 -8.88
CA GLU A 637 -21.84 4.25 -9.20
C GLU A 637 -22.75 4.02 -7.99
N MET A 638 -22.18 3.62 -6.84
CA MET A 638 -22.95 3.43 -5.61
C MET A 638 -23.51 4.76 -5.08
N LEU A 639 -22.68 5.82 -5.08
CA LEU A 639 -23.12 7.15 -4.64
C LEU A 639 -24.25 7.70 -5.51
N LYS A 640 -24.26 7.39 -6.81
CA LYS A 640 -25.38 7.76 -7.69
C LYS A 640 -26.67 7.09 -7.24
N VAL A 641 -26.67 5.77 -7.04
CA VAL A 641 -27.84 5.02 -6.55
C VAL A 641 -28.30 5.55 -5.19
N ALA A 642 -27.36 5.78 -4.27
CA ALA A 642 -27.64 6.27 -2.93
C ALA A 642 -28.28 7.67 -2.96
N ASN A 643 -27.78 8.58 -3.79
CA ASN A 643 -28.33 9.94 -3.92
C ASN A 643 -29.69 9.99 -4.61
N GLU A 644 -29.95 9.11 -5.58
CA GLU A 644 -31.27 8.98 -6.21
C GLU A 644 -32.31 8.49 -5.19
N ASN A 645 -31.97 7.48 -4.39
CA ASN A 645 -32.87 6.90 -3.39
C ASN A 645 -33.00 7.75 -2.12
N ARG A 646 -32.01 8.56 -1.77
CA ARG A 646 -32.06 9.54 -0.66
C ARG A 646 -33.32 10.40 -0.73
N ARG A 647 -33.68 10.87 -1.93
CA ARG A 647 -34.85 11.73 -2.13
C ARG A 647 -36.15 11.02 -1.77
N LEU A 648 -36.31 9.78 -2.22
CA LEU A 648 -37.47 8.95 -1.94
C LEU A 648 -37.61 8.66 -0.44
N VAL A 649 -36.49 8.32 0.21
CA VAL A 649 -36.44 8.08 1.65
C VAL A 649 -36.77 9.36 2.43
N ALA A 650 -36.25 10.51 2.01
CA ALA A 650 -36.55 11.79 2.65
C ALA A 650 -38.03 12.20 2.51
N GLU A 651 -38.66 11.90 1.38
CA GLU A 651 -40.10 12.11 1.17
C GLU A 651 -40.94 11.23 2.10
N GLU A 652 -40.57 9.95 2.25
CA GLU A 652 -41.27 9.00 3.13
C GLU A 652 -41.10 9.35 4.62
N LEU A 653 -39.90 9.76 5.03
CA LEU A 653 -39.62 10.16 6.42
C LEU A 653 -40.12 11.57 6.75
N GLY A 654 -40.31 12.42 5.74
CA GLY A 654 -40.72 13.82 5.89
C GLY A 654 -39.59 14.79 6.28
N TYR A 655 -38.33 14.36 6.18
CA TYR A 655 -37.13 15.16 6.44
C TYR A 655 -35.92 14.57 5.72
N ASP A 656 -34.95 15.42 5.36
CA ASP A 656 -33.71 15.03 4.68
C ASP A 656 -32.49 15.34 5.55
N ILE A 657 -31.90 14.30 6.12
CA ILE A 657 -30.76 14.39 7.06
C ILE A 657 -29.55 13.55 6.61
N VAL A 658 -29.64 12.86 5.47
CA VAL A 658 -28.60 11.97 4.96
C VAL A 658 -27.76 12.70 3.92
N GLU A 659 -26.44 12.64 4.02
CA GLU A 659 -25.53 13.28 3.07
C GLU A 659 -24.47 12.27 2.60
N PHE A 660 -24.51 11.90 1.32
CA PHE A 660 -23.51 11.00 0.75
C PHE A 660 -22.31 11.81 0.22
N ARG A 661 -21.09 11.41 0.62
CA ARG A 661 -19.84 12.06 0.21
C ARG A 661 -18.91 11.03 -0.43
N LYS A 662 -18.26 11.45 -1.51
CA LYS A 662 -17.17 10.69 -2.10
C LYS A 662 -15.91 10.84 -1.25
N GLY A 663 -15.31 9.73 -0.85
CA GLY A 663 -14.10 9.73 -0.05
C GLY A 663 -13.49 8.34 0.10
N PHE A 664 -12.25 8.30 0.56
CA PHE A 664 -11.59 7.07 0.96
C PHE A 664 -11.80 6.84 2.46
N LEU A 665 -11.70 5.60 2.92
CA LEU A 665 -11.80 5.31 4.36
C LEU A 665 -10.56 5.82 5.11
N GLU A 666 -9.44 5.93 4.41
CA GLU A 666 -8.16 6.46 4.90
C GLU A 666 -8.09 8.00 4.89
N ASP A 667 -9.11 8.68 4.35
CA ASP A 667 -9.24 10.15 4.31
C ASP A 667 -10.72 10.52 4.32
N ILE A 668 -11.33 10.47 5.51
CA ILE A 668 -12.78 10.62 5.68
C ILE A 668 -13.13 12.11 5.49
N PRO A 669 -13.98 12.47 4.51
CA PRO A 669 -14.29 13.86 4.19
C PRO A 669 -15.33 14.44 5.18
N VAL A 670 -15.04 14.38 6.47
CA VAL A 670 -15.83 14.88 7.60
C VAL A 670 -14.87 15.56 8.58
N ASP A 671 -15.31 16.69 9.15
CA ASP A 671 -14.50 17.47 10.08
C ASP A 671 -14.22 16.68 11.37
N GLU A 672 -13.09 16.98 12.01
CA GLU A 672 -12.69 16.32 13.25
C GLU A 672 -13.69 16.55 14.39
N SER A 673 -13.84 15.56 15.28
CA SER A 673 -14.67 15.66 16.48
C SER A 673 -16.11 16.14 16.24
N THR A 674 -16.74 15.70 15.16
CA THR A 674 -18.11 16.10 14.78
C THR A 674 -19.16 14.99 14.91
N VAL A 675 -18.73 13.73 15.01
CA VAL A 675 -19.62 12.56 14.88
C VAL A 675 -19.83 11.87 16.23
N ASP A 676 -21.05 11.48 16.57
CA ASP A 676 -21.37 10.77 17.81
C ASP A 676 -21.22 9.24 17.68
N LEU A 677 -21.50 8.71 16.47
CA LEU A 677 -21.45 7.28 16.15
C LEU A 677 -20.81 7.02 14.77
N ILE A 678 -19.88 6.08 14.69
CA ILE A 678 -19.41 5.53 13.41
C ILE A 678 -19.85 4.08 13.28
N THR A 679 -20.42 3.73 12.13
CA THR A 679 -20.65 2.34 11.71
C THR A 679 -19.80 2.00 10.49
N SER A 680 -19.52 0.71 10.35
CA SER A 680 -18.91 0.15 9.16
C SER A 680 -19.34 -1.30 9.04
N ASN A 681 -19.66 -1.75 7.83
CA ASN A 681 -20.17 -3.08 7.57
C ASN A 681 -19.40 -3.74 6.42
N CYS A 682 -18.41 -4.56 6.77
CA CYS A 682 -17.65 -5.38 5.82
C CYS A 682 -16.74 -4.66 4.81
N VAL A 683 -16.30 -3.43 5.11
CA VAL A 683 -15.49 -2.63 4.16
C VAL A 683 -14.05 -2.36 4.64
N ILE A 684 -13.76 -2.42 5.95
CA ILE A 684 -12.41 -2.08 6.45
C ILE A 684 -11.37 -3.11 5.96
N ASN A 685 -11.72 -4.39 5.88
CA ASN A 685 -10.87 -5.44 5.30
C ASN A 685 -10.37 -5.11 3.87
N LEU A 686 -11.16 -4.37 3.08
CA LEU A 686 -10.85 -3.99 1.69
C LEU A 686 -9.84 -2.84 1.60
N SER A 687 -9.66 -2.08 2.68
CA SER A 687 -8.74 -0.96 2.72
C SER A 687 -7.29 -1.43 2.60
N PRO A 688 -6.46 -0.78 1.76
CA PRO A 688 -5.03 -1.06 1.68
C PRO A 688 -4.29 -0.61 2.95
N ASP A 689 -4.74 0.44 3.65
CA ASP A 689 -4.16 0.90 4.92
C ASP A 689 -5.23 0.96 6.03
N LYS A 690 -5.45 -0.18 6.66
CA LYS A 690 -6.48 -0.36 7.71
C LYS A 690 -6.22 0.48 8.95
N LYS A 691 -4.96 0.74 9.29
CA LYS A 691 -4.63 1.56 10.47
C LYS A 691 -5.02 3.02 10.22
N ALA A 692 -4.74 3.54 9.03
CA ALA A 692 -5.21 4.88 8.64
C ALA A 692 -6.74 5.01 8.74
N VAL A 693 -7.49 3.96 8.40
CA VAL A 693 -8.95 3.94 8.61
C VAL A 693 -9.31 4.11 10.09
N PHE A 694 -8.71 3.35 10.99
CA PHE A 694 -9.01 3.46 12.42
C PHE A 694 -8.61 4.81 13.01
N ASP A 695 -7.49 5.38 12.56
CA ASP A 695 -7.05 6.71 12.99
C ASP A 695 -8.01 7.81 12.49
N GLU A 696 -8.49 7.72 11.24
CA GLU A 696 -9.50 8.62 10.69
C GLU A 696 -10.85 8.50 11.41
N MET A 697 -11.25 7.27 11.75
CA MET A 697 -12.41 7.05 12.61
C MET A 697 -12.26 7.76 13.95
N TRP A 698 -11.08 7.66 14.56
CA TRP A 698 -10.79 8.36 15.80
C TRP A 698 -10.81 9.89 15.62
N ARG A 699 -10.29 10.42 14.50
CA ARG A 699 -10.28 11.85 14.19
C ARG A 699 -11.69 12.43 14.12
N VAL A 700 -12.60 11.82 13.37
CA VAL A 700 -13.95 12.38 13.11
C VAL A 700 -14.91 12.20 14.29
N LEU A 701 -14.69 11.20 15.14
CA LEU A 701 -15.54 10.93 16.29
C LEU A 701 -15.37 12.01 17.36
N LYS A 702 -16.46 12.44 18.00
CA LYS A 702 -16.43 13.30 19.19
C LYS A 702 -15.82 12.55 20.36
N ASP A 703 -15.30 13.31 21.32
CA ASP A 703 -14.94 12.78 22.62
C ASP A 703 -16.13 12.06 23.27
N HIS A 704 -15.91 10.86 23.79
CA HIS A 704 -16.90 9.89 24.27
C HIS A 704 -17.90 9.35 23.23
N GLY A 705 -17.74 9.70 21.95
CA GLY A 705 -18.45 9.05 20.85
C GLY A 705 -18.06 7.58 20.72
N ARG A 706 -18.86 6.80 20.00
CA ARG A 706 -18.66 5.34 19.88
C ARG A 706 -18.51 4.86 18.44
N ILE A 707 -17.85 3.73 18.27
CA ILE A 707 -17.77 2.98 17.02
C ILE A 707 -18.51 1.66 17.19
N VAL A 708 -19.17 1.20 16.13
CA VAL A 708 -19.73 -0.15 16.04
C VAL A 708 -19.43 -0.70 14.65
N ILE A 709 -18.44 -1.57 14.58
CA ILE A 709 -17.87 -2.08 13.32
C ILE A 709 -18.21 -3.55 13.22
N SER A 710 -18.74 -3.99 12.08
CA SER A 710 -18.81 -5.40 11.71
C SER A 710 -17.87 -5.67 10.56
N ASP A 711 -16.95 -6.62 10.70
CA ASP A 711 -16.00 -6.96 9.63
C ASP A 711 -15.64 -8.45 9.62
N ILE A 712 -15.10 -8.92 8.49
CA ILE A 712 -14.55 -10.28 8.37
C ILE A 712 -13.13 -10.32 8.93
N VAL A 713 -12.92 -11.23 9.87
CA VAL A 713 -11.61 -11.53 10.46
C VAL A 713 -11.28 -13.00 10.32
N SER A 714 -9.99 -13.35 10.40
CA SER A 714 -9.50 -14.73 10.42
C SER A 714 -8.94 -15.12 11.78
N ASP A 715 -8.89 -16.42 12.07
CA ASP A 715 -8.18 -16.93 13.26
C ASP A 715 -6.65 -16.90 13.06
N GLU A 716 -6.18 -17.03 11.81
CA GLU A 716 -4.78 -17.08 11.43
C GLU A 716 -4.46 -16.10 10.30
N VAL A 717 -3.17 -15.76 10.14
CA VAL A 717 -2.72 -14.85 9.08
C VAL A 717 -3.02 -15.46 7.71
N THR A 718 -3.81 -14.77 6.89
CA THR A 718 -4.15 -15.24 5.54
C THR A 718 -2.89 -15.40 4.68
N PRO A 719 -2.67 -16.57 4.05
CA PRO A 719 -1.45 -16.84 3.31
C PRO A 719 -1.34 -15.99 2.02
N PRO A 720 -0.11 -15.72 1.51
CA PRO A 720 0.12 -14.80 0.40
C PRO A 720 -0.67 -15.12 -0.89
N HIS A 721 -0.89 -16.41 -1.21
CA HIS A 721 -1.61 -16.82 -2.42
C HIS A 721 -3.10 -16.51 -2.36
N LEU A 722 -3.73 -16.66 -1.19
CA LEU A 722 -5.12 -16.22 -0.97
C LEU A 722 -5.22 -14.69 -0.99
N ARG A 723 -4.21 -13.98 -0.44
CA ARG A 723 -4.19 -12.50 -0.43
C ARG A 723 -4.16 -11.87 -1.82
N ALA A 724 -3.63 -12.57 -2.83
CA ALA A 724 -3.50 -12.02 -4.18
C ALA A 724 -4.63 -12.44 -5.14
N ASN A 725 -5.56 -13.28 -4.68
CA ASN A 725 -6.73 -13.65 -5.45
C ASN A 725 -7.73 -12.49 -5.48
N LYS A 726 -7.93 -11.88 -6.66
CA LYS A 726 -8.83 -10.73 -6.82
C LYS A 726 -10.29 -11.03 -6.45
N GLN A 727 -10.75 -12.25 -6.72
CA GLN A 727 -12.12 -12.64 -6.38
C GLN A 727 -12.28 -12.71 -4.86
N LEU A 728 -11.36 -13.40 -4.17
CA LEU A 728 -11.37 -13.46 -2.70
C LEU A 728 -11.14 -12.09 -2.04
N TRP A 729 -10.46 -11.17 -2.73
CA TRP A 729 -10.35 -9.79 -2.28
C TRP A 729 -11.67 -9.05 -2.36
N GLY A 730 -12.40 -9.16 -3.48
CA GLY A 730 -13.76 -8.62 -3.61
C GLY A 730 -14.75 -9.24 -2.61
N GLU A 731 -14.58 -10.52 -2.27
CA GLU A 731 -15.36 -11.26 -1.27
C GLU A 731 -14.96 -10.98 0.20
N CYS A 732 -14.14 -9.97 0.47
CA CYS A 732 -13.73 -9.54 1.81
C CYS A 732 -12.85 -10.53 2.60
N ILE A 733 -12.19 -11.49 1.92
CA ILE A 733 -11.41 -12.58 2.55
C ILE A 733 -9.92 -12.28 2.52
N SER A 734 -9.40 -11.91 1.33
CA SER A 734 -7.96 -11.69 1.13
C SER A 734 -7.40 -10.54 1.97
N GLY A 735 -8.26 -9.58 2.31
CA GLY A 735 -7.91 -8.43 3.13
C GLY A 735 -8.20 -8.60 4.62
N ALA A 736 -8.72 -9.74 5.08
CA ALA A 736 -9.11 -9.94 6.48
C ALA A 736 -7.91 -9.81 7.44
N LEU A 737 -8.11 -9.09 8.54
CA LEU A 737 -7.20 -9.10 9.68
C LEU A 737 -7.43 -10.33 10.55
N THR A 738 -6.43 -10.73 11.32
CA THR A 738 -6.71 -11.60 12.46
C THR A 738 -7.54 -10.86 13.51
N GLU A 739 -8.35 -11.58 14.30
CA GLU A 739 -9.13 -10.94 15.38
C GLU A 739 -8.23 -10.17 16.36
N ASP A 740 -7.06 -10.72 16.68
CA ASP A 740 -6.06 -10.08 17.54
C ASP A 740 -5.51 -8.78 16.93
N GLU A 741 -5.21 -8.76 15.62
CA GLU A 741 -4.77 -7.55 14.90
C GLU A 741 -5.87 -6.49 14.88
N PHE A 742 -7.11 -6.90 14.63
CA PHE A 742 -8.26 -6.00 14.56
C PHE A 742 -8.48 -5.23 15.87
N LEU A 743 -8.49 -5.92 17.01
CA LEU A 743 -8.63 -5.28 18.33
C LEU A 743 -7.42 -4.41 18.68
N THR A 744 -6.22 -4.88 18.37
CA THR A 744 -4.99 -4.13 18.64
C THR A 744 -4.95 -2.81 17.87
N TYR A 745 -5.35 -2.82 16.59
CA TYR A 745 -5.33 -1.60 15.79
C TYR A 745 -6.33 -0.55 16.29
N LEU A 746 -7.50 -0.98 16.78
CA LEU A 746 -8.45 -0.10 17.45
C LEU A 746 -7.87 0.49 18.76
N GLU A 747 -7.22 -0.33 19.57
CA GLU A 747 -6.56 0.14 20.81
C GLU A 747 -5.45 1.15 20.49
N GLN A 748 -4.61 0.87 19.48
CA GLN A 748 -3.54 1.76 19.03
C GLN A 748 -4.06 3.09 18.47
N ALA A 749 -5.22 3.09 17.80
CA ALA A 749 -5.87 4.31 17.34
C ALA A 749 -6.42 5.18 18.50
N GLY A 750 -6.48 4.63 19.73
CA GLY A 750 -6.91 5.34 20.93
C GLY A 750 -8.36 5.07 21.32
N PHE A 751 -8.98 3.99 20.81
CA PHE A 751 -10.28 3.53 21.29
C PHE A 751 -10.15 2.79 22.62
N TYR A 752 -11.08 3.02 23.54
CA TYR A 752 -11.18 2.33 24.82
C TYR A 752 -12.48 1.54 24.94
N GLY A 753 -12.53 0.63 25.90
CA GLY A 753 -13.73 -0.14 26.21
C GLY A 753 -14.11 -1.08 25.09
N LEU A 754 -13.11 -1.65 24.42
CA LEU A 754 -13.29 -2.55 23.28
C LEU A 754 -14.07 -3.79 23.71
N GLN A 755 -15.16 -4.07 23.00
CA GLN A 755 -16.02 -5.20 23.29
C GLN A 755 -16.49 -5.88 22.01
N THR A 756 -16.20 -7.17 21.89
CA THR A 756 -16.83 -8.04 20.89
C THR A 756 -18.29 -8.27 21.27
N LEU A 757 -19.21 -7.73 20.48
CA LEU A 757 -20.65 -7.86 20.67
C LEU A 757 -21.21 -9.13 20.04
N GLN A 758 -20.62 -9.54 18.90
CA GLN A 758 -21.05 -10.72 18.15
C GLN A 758 -19.85 -11.32 17.40
N LYS A 759 -19.75 -12.66 17.36
CA LYS A 759 -18.81 -13.42 16.52
C LYS A 759 -19.59 -14.57 15.87
N VAL A 760 -19.63 -14.61 14.54
CA VAL A 760 -20.34 -15.64 13.76
C VAL A 760 -19.37 -16.26 12.76
N PHE A 761 -19.33 -17.59 12.71
CA PHE A 761 -18.58 -18.29 11.68
C PHE A 761 -19.14 -17.95 10.29
N TRP A 762 -18.25 -17.56 9.38
CA TRP A 762 -18.59 -17.18 8.02
C TRP A 762 -18.39 -18.34 7.06
N LYS A 763 -17.13 -18.67 6.76
CA LYS A 763 -16.74 -19.80 5.93
C LYS A 763 -15.30 -20.23 6.18
N GLU A 764 -14.95 -21.39 5.63
CA GLU A 764 -13.58 -21.89 5.57
C GLU A 764 -13.08 -21.82 4.12
N VAL A 765 -11.86 -21.34 3.91
CA VAL A 765 -11.18 -21.31 2.61
C VAL A 765 -9.82 -21.97 2.77
N GLU A 766 -9.60 -23.09 2.07
CA GLU A 766 -8.33 -23.85 2.10
C GLU A 766 -7.81 -24.18 3.52
N GLY A 767 -8.72 -24.46 4.46
CA GLY A 767 -8.38 -24.76 5.86
C GLY A 767 -8.27 -23.55 6.79
N TYR A 768 -8.44 -22.32 6.28
CA TYR A 768 -8.45 -21.09 7.07
C TYR A 768 -9.89 -20.67 7.39
N SER A 769 -10.19 -20.49 8.67
CA SER A 769 -11.53 -20.11 9.15
C SER A 769 -11.68 -18.59 9.22
N PHE A 770 -12.82 -18.10 8.70
CA PHE A 770 -13.20 -16.69 8.71
C PHE A 770 -14.47 -16.49 9.51
N TYR A 771 -14.56 -15.35 10.20
CA TYR A 771 -15.67 -14.99 11.08
C TYR A 771 -16.10 -13.55 10.80
N SER A 772 -17.40 -13.31 10.87
CA SER A 772 -17.92 -11.96 11.01
C SER A 772 -17.88 -11.58 12.48
N VAL A 773 -17.12 -10.54 12.82
CA VAL A 773 -16.98 -10.04 14.20
C VAL A 773 -17.51 -8.61 14.27
N THR A 774 -18.38 -8.36 15.23
CA THR A 774 -18.89 -7.02 15.54
C THR A 774 -18.24 -6.50 16.82
N VAL A 775 -17.48 -5.41 16.73
CA VAL A 775 -16.78 -4.77 17.85
C VAL A 775 -17.36 -3.39 18.12
N ARG A 776 -17.44 -3.04 19.41
CA ARG A 776 -17.73 -1.68 19.88
C ARG A 776 -16.53 -1.11 20.62
N GLY A 777 -16.27 0.18 20.43
CA GLY A 777 -15.27 0.96 21.16
C GLY A 777 -15.73 2.40 21.34
N TYR A 778 -15.03 3.16 22.19
CA TYR A 778 -15.33 4.56 22.49
C TYR A 778 -14.08 5.43 22.32
N LYS A 779 -14.24 6.69 21.91
CA LYS A 779 -13.13 7.66 21.88
C LYS A 779 -13.02 8.38 23.21
N PHE A 780 -11.80 8.53 23.71
CA PHE A 780 -11.50 9.45 24.81
C PHE A 780 -10.35 10.37 24.41
N GLU A 781 -10.60 11.68 24.46
CA GLU A 781 -9.61 12.71 24.16
C GLU A 781 -9.16 13.41 25.45
N LYS A 782 -7.88 13.29 25.81
CA LYS A 782 -7.34 13.99 26.99
C LYS A 782 -7.19 15.48 26.70
N LYS A 783 -7.83 16.30 27.52
CA LYS A 783 -7.90 17.77 27.33
C LYS A 783 -6.99 18.56 28.26
N ASP A 784 -6.73 18.04 29.47
CA ASP A 784 -5.95 18.73 30.51
C ASP A 784 -4.97 17.74 31.16
N GLY A 785 -3.77 17.63 30.58
CA GLY A 785 -2.81 16.56 30.82
C GLY A 785 -2.81 15.97 32.25
N CYS A 786 -3.16 14.69 32.35
CA CYS A 786 -3.10 13.79 33.51
C CYS A 786 -2.42 14.36 34.76
N VAL A 787 -3.20 15.02 35.63
CA VAL A 787 -2.75 15.55 36.93
C VAL A 787 -3.25 14.64 38.05
N TYR A 788 -2.36 14.30 38.99
CA TYR A 788 -2.72 13.60 40.22
C TYR A 788 -3.16 14.61 41.27
N VAL A 789 -4.48 14.70 41.48
CA VAL A 789 -5.10 15.56 42.51
C VAL A 789 -5.53 14.78 43.75
N GLY A 790 -5.05 13.54 43.91
CA GLY A 790 -5.42 12.64 45.01
C GLY A 790 -6.74 11.89 44.80
N GLN A 791 -7.26 11.85 43.57
CA GLN A 791 -8.43 11.05 43.21
C GLN A 791 -8.12 9.56 43.29
N LYS A 792 -9.10 8.75 43.70
CA LYS A 792 -8.99 7.29 43.74
C LYS A 792 -10.14 6.61 43.03
N ALA A 793 -9.87 5.57 42.25
CA ALA A 793 -10.87 4.67 41.70
C ALA A 793 -10.95 3.39 42.53
N ILE A 794 -12.18 2.93 42.79
CA ILE A 794 -12.47 1.64 43.43
C ILE A 794 -13.27 0.80 42.43
N TYR A 795 -12.68 -0.28 41.94
CA TYR A 795 -13.34 -1.21 41.02
C TYR A 795 -14.23 -2.21 41.77
N HIS A 796 -15.49 -2.36 41.37
CA HIS A 796 -16.47 -3.18 42.10
C HIS A 796 -16.43 -4.68 41.76
N GLY A 797 -15.93 -5.06 40.59
CA GLY A 797 -15.97 -6.43 40.08
C GLY A 797 -16.78 -6.55 38.79
N PRO A 798 -17.01 -7.78 38.29
CA PRO A 798 -16.97 -9.05 39.04
C PRO A 798 -15.58 -9.69 39.19
N TYR A 799 -14.61 -9.30 38.36
CA TYR A 799 -13.26 -9.90 38.36
C TYR A 799 -12.45 -9.55 39.62
N LYS A 800 -11.45 -10.36 39.96
CA LYS A 800 -10.60 -10.12 41.15
C LYS A 800 -9.74 -8.85 41.02
N ALA A 801 -9.29 -8.58 39.81
CA ALA A 801 -8.66 -7.33 39.40
C ALA A 801 -8.88 -7.19 37.88
N ILE A 802 -8.79 -5.97 37.37
CA ILE A 802 -8.76 -5.67 35.94
C ILE A 802 -7.58 -4.76 35.61
N VAL A 803 -7.16 -4.80 34.36
CA VAL A 803 -6.18 -3.86 33.81
C VAL A 803 -6.91 -3.12 32.70
N ASP A 804 -6.85 -1.78 32.71
CA ASP A 804 -7.38 -0.98 31.61
C ASP A 804 -6.37 -0.93 30.44
N GLU A 805 -6.78 -0.33 29.33
CA GLU A 805 -6.00 -0.16 28.09
C GLU A 805 -4.77 0.74 28.29
N GLU A 806 -4.66 1.43 29.44
CA GLU A 806 -3.51 2.25 29.80
C GLU A 806 -2.56 1.55 30.80
N GLY A 807 -2.87 0.31 31.16
CA GLY A 807 -2.06 -0.52 32.05
C GLY A 807 -2.28 -0.28 33.55
N HIS A 808 -3.30 0.49 33.93
CA HIS A 808 -3.66 0.66 35.34
C HIS A 808 -4.28 -0.62 35.89
N LEU A 809 -3.68 -1.18 36.93
CA LEU A 809 -4.25 -2.31 37.66
C LEU A 809 -5.26 -1.82 38.70
N PHE A 810 -6.50 -2.31 38.62
CA PHE A 810 -7.55 -2.06 39.59
C PHE A 810 -7.94 -3.35 40.31
N PRO A 811 -7.43 -3.61 41.51
CA PRO A 811 -7.91 -4.70 42.34
C PRO A 811 -9.35 -4.43 42.81
N ARG A 812 -10.14 -5.49 42.92
CA ARG A 812 -11.53 -5.37 43.34
C ARG A 812 -11.63 -4.84 44.77
N ASN A 813 -12.41 -3.78 44.94
CA ASN A 813 -12.67 -3.06 46.20
C ASN A 813 -11.44 -2.44 46.87
N GLU A 814 -10.34 -2.27 46.13
CA GLU A 814 -9.16 -1.54 46.63
C GLU A 814 -9.08 -0.16 45.96
N PRO A 815 -8.81 0.92 46.72
CA PRO A 815 -8.70 2.25 46.17
C PRO A 815 -7.33 2.45 45.49
N VAL A 816 -7.36 2.69 44.19
CA VAL A 816 -6.18 2.97 43.36
C VAL A 816 -6.14 4.45 43.04
N GLU A 817 -5.01 5.11 43.31
CA GLU A 817 -4.84 6.52 42.96
C GLU A 817 -4.76 6.70 41.44
N ILE A 818 -5.49 7.69 40.92
CA ILE A 818 -5.65 7.93 39.49
C ILE A 818 -5.54 9.42 39.20
N CYS A 819 -5.17 9.77 37.96
CA CYS A 819 -5.19 11.14 37.50
C CYS A 819 -6.58 11.58 37.00
N THR A 820 -6.73 12.88 36.80
CA THR A 820 -7.96 13.54 36.31
C THR A 820 -8.51 12.91 35.03
N ASP A 821 -7.65 12.58 34.06
CA ASP A 821 -8.04 11.96 32.80
C ASP A 821 -8.60 10.54 33.01
N THR A 822 -7.92 9.72 33.81
CA THR A 822 -8.37 8.37 34.15
C THR A 822 -9.70 8.43 34.90
N ALA A 823 -9.87 9.38 35.82
CA ALA A 823 -11.13 9.59 36.52
C ALA A 823 -12.26 9.94 35.56
N ALA A 824 -12.01 10.83 34.60
CA ALA A 824 -12.98 11.18 33.56
C ALA A 824 -13.34 9.96 32.70
N LYS A 825 -12.34 9.21 32.21
CA LYS A 825 -12.53 7.99 31.41
C LYS A 825 -13.39 6.95 32.14
N LEU A 826 -13.04 6.63 33.39
CA LEU A 826 -13.75 5.64 34.20
C LEU A 826 -15.18 6.06 34.60
N SER A 827 -15.48 7.37 34.55
CA SER A 827 -16.81 7.91 34.84
C SER A 827 -17.78 7.84 33.66
N HIS A 828 -17.30 7.50 32.46
CA HIS A 828 -18.11 7.42 31.23
C HIS A 828 -18.30 5.97 30.76
N LEU A 829 -19.23 5.76 29.83
CA LEU A 829 -19.43 4.45 29.21
C LEU A 829 -18.13 3.98 28.52
N PRO A 830 -17.82 2.68 28.55
CA PRO A 830 -18.60 1.59 29.13
C PRO A 830 -18.28 1.30 30.61
N TYR A 831 -17.38 2.06 31.24
CA TYR A 831 -16.94 1.81 32.62
C TYR A 831 -17.85 2.41 33.68
N ALA A 832 -18.70 3.37 33.30
CA ALA A 832 -19.68 3.99 34.18
C ALA A 832 -20.46 2.91 34.97
N GLY A 833 -20.45 3.03 36.30
CA GLY A 833 -21.07 2.07 37.22
C GLY A 833 -20.19 0.89 37.66
N GLN A 834 -19.03 0.66 37.02
CA GLN A 834 -18.06 -0.37 37.44
C GLN A 834 -17.06 0.15 38.47
N PHE A 835 -16.90 1.47 38.56
CA PHE A 835 -15.97 2.16 39.44
C PHE A 835 -16.67 3.21 40.31
N THR A 836 -16.21 3.36 41.54
CA THR A 836 -16.46 4.56 42.36
C THR A 836 -15.22 5.45 42.31
N ILE A 837 -15.40 6.71 41.90
CA ILE A 837 -14.34 7.74 41.93
C ILE A 837 -14.49 8.54 43.23
N VAL A 838 -13.42 8.59 44.03
CA VAL A 838 -13.36 9.32 45.30
C VAL A 838 -12.43 10.53 45.14
N ASN A 839 -12.95 11.73 45.42
CA ASN A 839 -12.18 12.97 45.41
C ASN A 839 -11.53 13.23 46.78
N SER A 840 -10.31 13.74 46.79
CA SER A 840 -9.52 14.03 48.00
C SER A 840 -10.06 15.18 48.88
N ASN A 841 -10.98 16.01 48.35
CA ASN A 841 -11.45 17.25 48.99
C ASN A 841 -12.94 17.31 49.33
N GLU A 842 -13.70 16.23 49.19
CA GLU A 842 -15.10 16.21 49.64
C GLU A 842 -15.19 15.65 51.06
N GLU A 843 -15.44 16.54 52.04
CA GLU A 843 -16.12 16.12 53.27
C GLU A 843 -17.38 15.36 52.86
N ILE A 844 -17.54 14.15 53.40
CA ILE A 844 -18.70 13.30 53.18
C ILE A 844 -19.95 14.04 53.68
N THR A 845 -20.57 14.85 52.83
CA THR A 845 -21.94 15.34 53.03
C THR A 845 -22.87 14.44 52.25
N THR A 846 -23.11 13.24 52.78
CA THR A 846 -24.19 12.36 52.33
C THR A 846 -25.52 12.96 52.75
N SER A 847 -26.19 13.70 51.88
CA SER A 847 -27.66 13.74 51.91
C SER A 847 -28.16 12.60 51.02
N TYR A 848 -28.52 11.47 51.62
CA TYR A 848 -29.22 10.40 50.92
C TYR A 848 -30.52 10.96 50.30
N ARG A 849 -30.56 11.07 48.98
CA ARG A 849 -31.83 11.11 48.23
C ARG A 849 -31.98 9.79 47.51
N CYS A 850 -32.84 8.95 48.07
CA CYS A 850 -33.32 7.72 47.44
C CYS A 850 -34.17 8.11 46.22
N SER A 851 -33.65 7.86 45.02
CA SER A 851 -34.46 7.77 43.80
C SER A 851 -34.57 6.29 43.43
N THR A 852 -35.77 5.73 43.58
CA THR A 852 -36.12 4.35 43.28
C THR A 852 -35.86 4.02 41.80
N SER A 853 -35.13 2.94 41.54
CA SER A 853 -35.14 2.23 40.24
C SER A 853 -36.23 1.17 40.23
N GLU A 854 -36.74 0.88 39.04
CA GLU A 854 -37.59 -0.26 38.72
C GLU A 854 -36.93 -1.57 39.19
N GLU A 855 -37.31 -2.04 40.38
CA GLU A 855 -37.36 -3.44 40.83
C GLU A 855 -37.62 -3.42 42.33
N GLY A 856 -38.84 -3.80 42.73
CA GLY A 856 -39.41 -3.55 44.05
C GLY A 856 -38.70 -4.23 45.23
N VAL A 857 -37.67 -3.57 45.77
CA VAL A 857 -37.08 -3.87 47.08
C VAL A 857 -37.00 -2.58 47.90
N SER A 858 -37.68 -2.54 49.05
CA SER A 858 -37.68 -1.38 49.95
C SER A 858 -36.34 -1.22 50.67
N CYS A 859 -35.78 -0.01 50.69
CA CYS A 859 -34.62 0.34 51.50
C CYS A 859 -34.83 0.09 53.00
N CYS A 860 -33.91 -0.63 53.64
CA CYS A 860 -33.59 -0.53 55.06
C CYS A 860 -32.19 0.08 55.19
#